data_AF-A0A651DC20-F1
#
_entry.id   AF-A0A651DC20-F1
#
_cell.length_a   1.000
_cell.length_b   1.000
_cell.length_c   1.000
_cell.angle_alpha   90.00
_cell.angle_beta   90.00
_cell.angle_gamma   90.00
#
_symmetry.space_group_name_H-M   'P 1'
#
loop_
_entity.id
_entity.type
_entity.pdbx_description
1 polymer ?
#
loop_
_entity_poly.entity_id
_entity_poly.type
_entity_poly.pdbx_seq_one_letter_code
_entity_poly.pdbx_strand_id
1 'polypeptide(L)'
;MFGVFALIGCESDTLYEPTGPDPSTPPPSGTPGAEPGAGVSIQIDVGDRIERTDSLSIDLSGYDPSGVSGVARLGYSLVITHPDGSQQAVTDEFVASQGPAGDTISTNFTFRPDWLSEADLPRSFDLQAYGWVLNRAGDCAAAVPEGSDTSLDCRIVQIGSETVRIATAGASPIEILGVAGRTTLFPTDAIIAADLAVDVARENLFISNRRSNVLHHFDPAGHQWVGTVAVGSEPWGLHMNRTGDTLLVANSGGTSLSYVALSDGGAQEVVSRRLQTRNNVLYEFALTPRGGEDLDDDADDEDRVLIVDEFSVYNFSDRPQFVAQDAAGRVLYSTRPTAVAPTGTARWVENRSGWDEPETRIIVRPGTGSAREEVDLVQEDNSLVIAHADSVVVYFDGEIEIFDHRPGFPGQIISSGKAAPLDAVQTMRANPLSDVLAVEDVAWNLEAISFSDTTYVASSADREFVAFGDGGAAADPGKILLWHSGTGTLSSRLRVEDLVNNASERVRALQLNGDGSLGVARGAFGTYFFSNDLRLRGTVPESEMGGGGAALHPGHPNTPAPSASTTSTLAFTVSADRTVRILDTVHYLERGRIPIRDAISGPMRVTGPLSSDNNGQGSSCQGQDCVVAKLYAVTDAGGVVVVDIRASHISPAP
;
A
#
# COMPACT_ATOMS: atom_id res chain seq x y z
N MET A 1 16.84 39.64 -15.79
CA MET A 1 16.56 40.89 -16.52
C MET A 1 17.38 40.85 -17.79
N PHE A 2 16.70 40.85 -18.96
CA PHE A 2 17.20 40.86 -20.35
C PHE A 2 18.04 39.64 -20.81
N GLY A 3 17.79 38.93 -21.92
CA GLY A 3 16.80 39.06 -23.00
C GLY A 3 17.45 39.21 -24.39
N VAL A 4 17.16 38.22 -25.27
CA VAL A 4 16.89 38.31 -26.74
C VAL A 4 18.11 38.61 -27.68
N PHE A 5 18.26 38.22 -28.97
CA PHE A 5 17.50 37.75 -30.17
C PHE A 5 18.44 36.84 -31.03
N ALA A 6 18.06 35.76 -31.74
CA ALA A 6 17.21 35.55 -32.95
C ALA A 6 17.67 36.25 -34.26
N LEU A 7 17.76 35.48 -35.39
CA LEU A 7 17.44 35.81 -36.81
C LEU A 7 18.04 34.73 -37.78
N ILE A 8 17.27 33.88 -38.50
CA ILE A 8 16.53 33.97 -39.80
C ILE A 8 17.33 33.56 -41.07
N GLY A 9 16.65 32.77 -41.94
CA GLY A 9 16.77 32.69 -43.42
C GLY A 9 16.30 31.32 -43.95
N CYS A 10 15.09 31.09 -44.50
CA CYS A 10 14.50 31.41 -45.85
C CYS A 10 15.37 30.89 -47.04
N GLU A 11 14.92 30.24 -48.12
CA GLU A 11 13.64 30.11 -48.89
C GLU A 11 13.75 28.85 -49.82
N SER A 12 12.67 28.18 -50.29
CA SER A 12 12.02 28.49 -51.58
C SER A 12 10.76 27.63 -51.85
N ASP A 13 9.65 28.32 -52.10
CA ASP A 13 8.74 28.30 -53.26
C ASP A 13 8.36 26.98 -53.99
N THR A 14 7.06 26.63 -53.98
CA THR A 14 6.28 26.31 -55.19
C THR A 14 4.78 26.52 -54.96
N LEU A 15 4.16 27.14 -55.95
CA LEU A 15 2.78 27.62 -56.05
C LEU A 15 1.75 26.49 -56.26
N TYR A 16 0.66 26.51 -55.49
CA TYR A 16 -0.67 26.03 -55.94
C TYR A 16 -1.76 26.69 -55.07
N GLU A 17 -2.46 27.69 -55.61
CA GLU A 17 -3.66 28.28 -54.99
C GLU A 17 -4.89 27.41 -55.32
N PRO A 18 -5.77 27.11 -54.34
CA PRO A 18 -7.14 26.71 -54.62
C PRO A 18 -8.03 27.96 -54.72
N THR A 19 -8.70 28.08 -55.86
CA THR A 19 -9.76 29.06 -56.15
C THR A 19 -10.86 29.01 -55.09
N GLY A 20 -11.12 30.13 -54.42
CA GLY A 20 -12.29 30.31 -53.56
C GLY A 20 -13.60 30.35 -54.37
N PRO A 21 -14.75 30.02 -53.76
CA PRO A 21 -16.03 29.99 -54.47
C PRO A 21 -16.57 31.41 -54.75
N ASP A 22 -17.23 31.51 -55.90
CA ASP A 22 -17.96 32.65 -56.46
C ASP A 22 -19.00 33.26 -55.48
N PRO A 23 -18.99 34.59 -55.24
CA PRO A 23 -19.95 35.23 -54.32
C PRO A 23 -21.35 35.46 -54.90
N SER A 24 -21.75 34.82 -56.01
CA SER A 24 -23.03 35.11 -56.70
C SER A 24 -24.11 34.01 -56.67
N THR A 25 -24.02 33.01 -55.79
CA THR A 25 -25.13 32.05 -55.58
C THR A 25 -25.95 32.42 -54.35
N PRO A 26 -27.28 32.65 -54.45
CA PRO A 26 -28.10 32.81 -53.27
C PRO A 26 -28.15 31.47 -52.51
N PRO A 27 -28.17 31.48 -51.17
CA PRO A 27 -28.32 30.25 -50.41
C PRO A 27 -29.62 29.57 -50.82
N PRO A 28 -29.69 28.23 -50.84
CA PRO A 28 -30.96 27.55 -51.02
C PRO A 28 -31.91 28.06 -49.94
N SER A 29 -33.06 28.59 -50.35
CA SER A 29 -34.13 28.99 -49.45
C SER A 29 -34.72 27.75 -48.79
N GLY A 30 -34.00 27.22 -47.81
CA GLY A 30 -34.61 26.52 -46.70
C GLY A 30 -35.48 27.54 -45.99
N THR A 31 -36.77 27.22 -45.84
CA THR A 31 -37.59 27.84 -44.80
C THR A 31 -36.76 27.94 -43.52
N PRO A 32 -36.75 29.08 -42.81
CA PRO A 32 -36.29 29.10 -41.43
C PRO A 32 -37.10 28.01 -40.73
N GLY A 33 -36.44 26.92 -40.34
CA GLY A 33 -37.02 26.03 -39.35
C GLY A 33 -37.41 26.93 -38.20
N ALA A 34 -38.66 26.85 -37.74
CA ALA A 34 -39.08 27.57 -36.56
C ALA A 34 -38.00 27.38 -35.50
N GLU A 35 -37.52 28.46 -34.87
CA GLU A 35 -36.68 28.29 -33.69
C GLU A 35 -37.42 27.32 -32.76
N PRO A 36 -36.76 26.23 -32.32
CA PRO A 36 -37.44 25.25 -31.50
C PRO A 36 -38.02 25.96 -30.26
N GLY A 37 -39.30 25.73 -30.00
CA GLY A 37 -40.04 26.41 -28.92
C GLY A 37 -39.49 26.10 -27.51
N ALA A 38 -38.51 25.20 -27.38
CA ALA A 38 -37.72 24.97 -26.18
C ALA A 38 -36.38 24.31 -26.57
N GLY A 39 -35.37 24.40 -25.72
CA GLY A 39 -34.10 23.69 -25.88
C GLY A 39 -33.56 23.14 -24.58
N VAL A 40 -32.75 22.08 -24.66
CA VAL A 40 -32.16 21.43 -23.50
C VAL A 40 -30.77 20.92 -23.82
N SER A 41 -29.89 20.98 -22.83
CA SER A 41 -28.60 20.31 -22.83
C SER A 41 -28.48 19.34 -21.65
N ILE A 42 -27.69 18.30 -21.85
CA ILE A 42 -27.38 17.27 -20.85
C ILE A 42 -25.88 17.01 -20.81
N GLN A 43 -25.35 16.91 -19.61
CA GLN A 43 -24.05 16.34 -19.32
C GLN A 43 -24.22 15.28 -18.23
N ILE A 44 -23.60 14.12 -18.42
CA ILE A 44 -23.61 13.03 -17.46
C ILE A 44 -22.17 12.73 -17.04
N ASP A 45 -21.95 12.61 -15.74
CA ASP A 45 -20.65 12.23 -15.18
C ASP A 45 -20.76 10.84 -14.54
N VAL A 46 -20.20 9.86 -15.24
CA VAL A 46 -20.24 8.44 -14.85
C VAL A 46 -18.91 7.76 -15.19
N GLY A 47 -18.40 6.98 -14.24
CA GLY A 47 -17.25 6.11 -14.45
C GLY A 47 -17.62 4.82 -15.20
N ASP A 48 -16.61 4.09 -15.65
CA ASP A 48 -16.76 2.76 -16.25
C ASP A 48 -17.08 1.66 -15.24
N ARG A 49 -16.88 1.94 -13.94
CA ARG A 49 -17.20 1.07 -12.82
C ARG A 49 -17.91 1.85 -11.73
N ILE A 50 -18.88 1.23 -11.07
CA ILE A 50 -19.61 1.84 -9.95
C ILE A 50 -19.81 0.87 -8.79
N GLU A 51 -19.69 1.37 -7.56
CA GLU A 51 -20.13 0.68 -6.36
C GLU A 51 -21.61 0.95 -6.10
N ARG A 52 -22.28 0.09 -5.33
CA ARG A 52 -23.70 0.25 -5.00
C ARG A 52 -24.02 1.56 -4.26
N THR A 53 -23.05 2.13 -3.57
CA THR A 53 -23.20 3.37 -2.80
C THR A 53 -22.91 4.62 -3.62
N ASP A 54 -22.45 4.46 -4.86
CA ASP A 54 -22.12 5.59 -5.71
C ASP A 54 -23.37 6.33 -6.16
N SER A 55 -23.20 7.62 -6.36
CA SER A 55 -24.24 8.48 -6.93
C SER A 55 -23.71 9.01 -8.25
N LEU A 56 -24.51 8.87 -9.29
CA LEU A 56 -24.21 9.34 -10.63
C LEU A 56 -24.84 10.71 -10.80
N SER A 57 -24.15 11.62 -11.48
CA SER A 57 -24.55 13.03 -11.61
C SER A 57 -25.00 13.35 -13.03
N ILE A 58 -26.11 14.08 -13.14
CA ILE A 58 -26.63 14.57 -14.42
C ILE A 58 -26.88 16.07 -14.30
N ASP A 59 -26.12 16.85 -15.05
CA ASP A 59 -26.32 18.28 -15.19
C ASP A 59 -27.23 18.54 -16.40
N LEU A 60 -28.36 19.19 -16.15
CA LEU A 60 -29.31 19.58 -17.19
C LEU A 60 -29.46 21.09 -17.23
N SER A 61 -29.53 21.65 -18.43
CA SER A 61 -29.95 23.03 -18.65
C SER A 61 -31.04 23.09 -19.70
N GLY A 62 -32.24 23.50 -19.29
CA GLY A 62 -33.35 23.78 -20.18
C GLY A 62 -33.46 25.28 -20.43
N TYR A 63 -33.74 25.70 -21.66
CA TYR A 63 -33.97 27.08 -22.01
C TYR A 63 -35.21 27.22 -22.90
N ASP A 64 -35.86 28.37 -22.79
CA ASP A 64 -36.96 28.79 -23.63
C ASP A 64 -36.55 30.09 -24.35
N PRO A 65 -36.77 30.26 -25.67
CA PRO A 65 -36.46 31.50 -26.36
C PRO A 65 -37.30 32.70 -25.87
N SER A 66 -36.78 33.92 -26.04
CA SER A 66 -37.50 35.13 -25.61
C SER A 66 -38.85 35.26 -26.31
N GLY A 67 -39.92 35.50 -25.54
CA GLY A 67 -41.28 35.67 -26.08
C GLY A 67 -42.16 34.42 -26.06
N VAL A 68 -41.64 33.30 -25.57
CA VAL A 68 -42.40 32.06 -25.31
C VAL A 68 -42.80 31.99 -23.81
N SER A 69 -43.44 30.92 -23.38
CA SER A 69 -44.13 30.78 -22.09
C SER A 69 -43.24 30.53 -20.84
N GLY A 70 -41.94 30.40 -21.04
CA GLY A 70 -40.93 29.93 -20.09
C GLY A 70 -40.96 28.42 -19.82
N VAL A 71 -39.90 27.90 -19.21
CA VAL A 71 -39.70 26.50 -18.84
C VAL A 71 -40.68 26.12 -17.72
N ALA A 72 -41.40 25.01 -17.91
CA ALA A 72 -42.34 24.44 -16.93
C ALA A 72 -41.73 23.27 -16.17
N ARG A 73 -41.06 22.36 -16.90
CA ARG A 73 -40.46 21.13 -16.34
C ARG A 73 -39.15 20.85 -17.03
N LEU A 74 -38.19 20.33 -16.28
CA LEU A 74 -36.89 19.88 -16.76
C LEU A 74 -36.58 18.57 -16.07
N GLY A 75 -36.23 17.52 -16.80
CA GLY A 75 -36.01 16.20 -16.20
C GLY A 75 -35.13 15.32 -17.06
N TYR A 76 -34.78 14.16 -16.52
CA TYR A 76 -34.01 13.17 -17.23
C TYR A 76 -34.78 11.85 -17.34
N SER A 77 -34.37 11.03 -18.31
CA SER A 77 -34.74 9.62 -18.41
C SER A 77 -33.47 8.82 -18.66
N LEU A 78 -33.26 7.79 -17.86
CA LEU A 78 -32.22 6.80 -18.06
C LEU A 78 -32.88 5.50 -18.50
N VAL A 79 -32.36 4.90 -19.56
CA VAL A 79 -32.71 3.54 -19.96
C VAL A 79 -31.53 2.65 -19.61
N ILE A 80 -31.77 1.70 -18.71
CA ILE A 80 -30.78 0.71 -18.28
C ILE A 80 -31.10 -0.60 -18.98
N THR A 81 -30.14 -1.11 -19.75
CA THR A 81 -30.26 -2.42 -20.43
C THR A 81 -29.35 -3.43 -19.74
N HIS A 82 -29.92 -4.54 -19.28
CA HIS A 82 -29.19 -5.63 -18.64
C HIS A 82 -28.65 -6.63 -19.67
N PRO A 83 -27.68 -7.50 -19.29
CA PRO A 83 -27.09 -8.47 -20.21
C PRO A 83 -28.09 -9.50 -20.78
N ASP A 84 -29.20 -9.74 -20.09
CA ASP A 84 -30.30 -10.59 -20.55
C ASP A 84 -31.24 -9.89 -21.55
N GLY A 85 -30.96 -8.62 -21.88
CA GLY A 85 -31.76 -7.76 -22.75
C GLY A 85 -32.97 -7.13 -22.07
N SER A 86 -33.21 -7.41 -20.78
CA SER A 86 -34.25 -6.73 -20.03
C SER A 86 -33.91 -5.24 -19.86
N GLN A 87 -34.93 -4.40 -19.91
CA GLN A 87 -34.79 -2.95 -19.76
C GLN A 87 -35.61 -2.44 -18.60
N GLN A 88 -35.05 -1.46 -17.90
CA GLN A 88 -35.74 -0.65 -16.91
C GLN A 88 -35.42 0.82 -17.15
N ALA A 89 -36.25 1.72 -16.62
CA ALA A 89 -35.99 3.14 -16.70
C ALA A 89 -36.02 3.81 -15.33
N VAL A 90 -35.20 4.85 -15.20
CA VAL A 90 -35.15 5.74 -14.03
C VAL A 90 -35.37 7.15 -14.55
N THR A 91 -36.29 7.89 -13.94
CA THR A 91 -36.62 9.26 -14.34
C THR A 91 -36.87 10.11 -13.11
N ASP A 92 -36.48 11.38 -13.20
CA ASP A 92 -36.85 12.41 -12.23
C ASP A 92 -37.08 13.73 -12.97
N GLU A 93 -37.84 14.63 -12.36
CA GLU A 93 -38.16 15.93 -12.93
C GLU A 93 -38.13 17.04 -11.88
N PHE A 94 -37.57 18.18 -12.29
CA PHE A 94 -37.71 19.46 -11.63
C PHE A 94 -38.89 20.21 -12.22
N VAL A 95 -39.83 20.63 -11.37
CA VAL A 95 -40.96 21.48 -11.75
C VAL A 95 -40.62 22.92 -11.42
N ALA A 96 -40.51 23.75 -12.46
CA ALA A 96 -40.16 25.15 -12.29
C ALA A 96 -41.28 25.95 -11.62
N SER A 97 -40.92 26.80 -10.66
CA SER A 97 -41.80 27.89 -10.22
C SER A 97 -42.09 28.84 -11.38
N GLN A 98 -43.18 29.62 -11.32
CA GLN A 98 -43.49 30.57 -12.39
C GLN A 98 -42.36 31.59 -12.57
N GLY A 99 -41.67 31.47 -13.70
CA GLY A 99 -40.62 32.35 -14.19
C GLY A 99 -41.11 33.19 -15.39
N PRO A 100 -40.37 34.24 -15.75
CA PRO A 100 -40.67 35.06 -16.92
C PRO A 100 -40.54 34.25 -18.23
N ALA A 101 -41.19 34.74 -19.28
CA ALA A 101 -40.99 34.29 -20.65
C ALA A 101 -39.49 34.31 -21.03
N GLY A 102 -39.01 33.27 -21.71
CA GLY A 102 -37.63 33.21 -22.19
C GLY A 102 -36.58 32.92 -21.12
N ASP A 103 -36.93 32.13 -20.10
CA ASP A 103 -36.04 31.76 -19.00
C ASP A 103 -35.11 30.57 -19.34
N THR A 104 -34.04 30.45 -18.55
CA THR A 104 -33.14 29.30 -18.57
C THR A 104 -33.07 28.74 -17.15
N ILE A 105 -33.17 27.43 -17.03
CA ILE A 105 -33.13 26.69 -15.77
C ILE A 105 -32.05 25.63 -15.88
N SER A 106 -31.14 25.63 -14.92
CA SER A 106 -30.14 24.58 -14.76
C SER A 106 -30.36 23.86 -13.45
N THR A 107 -30.25 22.55 -13.46
CA THR A 107 -30.37 21.70 -12.28
C THR A 107 -29.43 20.52 -12.38
N ASN A 108 -28.97 20.07 -11.22
CA ASN A 108 -28.20 18.85 -11.09
C ASN A 108 -29.11 17.77 -10.47
N PHE A 109 -29.12 16.59 -11.07
CA PHE A 109 -29.76 15.41 -10.53
C PHE A 109 -28.71 14.40 -10.10
N THR A 110 -28.97 13.73 -8.98
CA THR A 110 -28.17 12.62 -8.51
C THR A 110 -29.04 11.38 -8.33
N PHE A 111 -28.58 10.24 -8.82
CA PHE A 111 -29.28 8.97 -8.61
C PHE A 111 -28.31 7.87 -8.20
N ARG A 112 -28.84 6.85 -7.53
CA ARG A 112 -28.07 5.68 -7.09
C ARG A 112 -28.47 4.44 -7.89
N PRO A 113 -27.55 3.49 -8.07
CA PRO A 113 -27.83 2.24 -8.77
C PRO A 113 -28.57 1.25 -7.84
N ASP A 114 -29.73 1.62 -7.31
CA ASP A 114 -30.47 0.83 -6.32
C ASP A 114 -30.93 -0.53 -6.84
N TRP A 115 -30.92 -0.73 -8.16
CA TRP A 115 -31.19 -2.02 -8.81
C TRP A 115 -30.03 -3.01 -8.69
N LEU A 116 -28.82 -2.57 -8.34
CA LEU A 116 -27.68 -3.46 -8.10
C LEU A 116 -27.82 -4.08 -6.71
N SER A 117 -27.99 -5.40 -6.67
CA SER A 117 -27.87 -6.18 -5.44
C SER A 117 -26.43 -6.69 -5.28
N GLU A 118 -25.98 -6.89 -4.04
CA GLU A 118 -24.63 -7.38 -3.80
C GLU A 118 -24.40 -8.80 -4.32
N ALA A 119 -25.45 -9.63 -4.31
CA ALA A 119 -25.40 -11.00 -4.80
C ALA A 119 -25.22 -11.10 -6.33
N ASP A 120 -25.54 -10.03 -7.06
CA ASP A 120 -25.43 -9.99 -8.52
C ASP A 120 -24.08 -9.45 -9.01
N LEU A 121 -23.19 -9.01 -8.12
CA LEU A 121 -21.92 -8.39 -8.50
C LEU A 121 -20.84 -9.44 -8.81
N PRO A 122 -19.96 -9.18 -9.80
CA PRO A 122 -19.96 -8.03 -10.71
C PRO A 122 -21.05 -8.15 -11.79
N ARG A 123 -21.63 -7.02 -12.20
CA ARG A 123 -22.72 -6.98 -13.20
C ARG A 123 -22.52 -5.85 -14.20
N SER A 124 -22.39 -6.17 -15.49
CA SER A 124 -22.41 -5.15 -16.55
C SER A 124 -23.83 -4.73 -16.89
N PHE A 125 -23.99 -3.50 -17.36
CA PHE A 125 -25.24 -2.97 -17.92
C PHE A 125 -24.92 -1.76 -18.80
N ASP A 126 -25.78 -1.51 -19.78
CA ASP A 126 -25.68 -0.33 -20.64
C ASP A 126 -26.60 0.77 -20.12
N LEU A 127 -26.06 1.99 -20.02
CA LEU A 127 -26.79 3.18 -19.63
C LEU A 127 -26.97 4.10 -20.85
N GLN A 128 -28.21 4.43 -21.17
CA GLN A 128 -28.55 5.46 -22.15
C GLN A 128 -29.24 6.62 -21.43
N ALA A 129 -28.64 7.82 -21.51
CA ALA A 129 -29.12 8.99 -20.81
C ALA A 129 -29.82 9.98 -21.76
N TYR A 130 -30.93 10.54 -21.31
CA TYR A 130 -31.71 11.52 -22.04
C TYR A 130 -32.09 12.67 -21.11
N GLY A 131 -31.83 13.91 -21.51
CA GLY A 131 -32.37 15.11 -20.87
C GLY A 131 -33.61 15.58 -21.64
N TRP A 132 -34.60 16.14 -20.96
CA TRP A 132 -35.78 16.70 -21.62
C TRP A 132 -36.35 17.91 -20.86
N VAL A 133 -36.98 18.81 -21.60
CA VAL A 133 -37.61 20.03 -21.10
C VAL A 133 -39.01 20.17 -21.68
N LEU A 134 -39.93 20.73 -20.89
CA LEU A 134 -41.26 21.16 -21.32
C LEU A 134 -41.41 22.64 -20.99
N ASN A 135 -41.76 23.47 -21.96
CA ASN A 135 -42.19 24.83 -21.69
C ASN A 135 -43.67 24.87 -21.24
N ARG A 136 -44.16 26.03 -20.78
CA ARG A 136 -45.56 26.19 -20.33
C ARG A 136 -46.59 26.21 -21.47
N ALA A 137 -46.16 26.35 -22.72
CA ALA A 137 -46.98 26.21 -23.92
C ALA A 137 -47.18 24.74 -24.32
N GLY A 138 -46.37 23.84 -23.74
CA GLY A 138 -46.42 22.39 -23.98
C GLY A 138 -45.40 21.90 -25.02
N ASP A 139 -44.52 22.76 -25.53
CA ASP A 139 -43.45 22.36 -26.41
C ASP A 139 -42.42 21.55 -25.63
N CYS A 140 -41.98 20.44 -26.24
CA CYS A 140 -41.05 19.51 -25.63
C CYS A 140 -39.78 19.42 -26.47
N ALA A 141 -38.64 19.51 -25.79
CA ALA A 141 -37.32 19.29 -26.36
C ALA A 141 -36.56 18.27 -25.52
N ALA A 142 -35.68 17.51 -26.17
CA ALA A 142 -34.86 16.49 -25.55
C ALA A 142 -33.41 16.57 -26.05
N ALA A 143 -32.46 16.05 -25.29
CA ALA A 143 -31.05 15.98 -25.66
C ALA A 143 -30.43 14.66 -25.19
N VAL A 144 -29.30 14.33 -25.81
CA VAL A 144 -28.45 13.19 -25.48
C VAL A 144 -27.01 13.70 -25.23
N PRO A 145 -26.20 13.00 -24.41
CA PRO A 145 -24.87 13.47 -24.05
C PRO A 145 -23.93 13.74 -25.25
N GLU A 146 -24.07 13.01 -26.35
CA GLU A 146 -23.19 13.10 -27.53
C GLU A 146 -23.46 14.34 -28.41
N GLY A 147 -24.55 15.03 -28.14
CA GLY A 147 -24.99 16.23 -28.85
C GLY A 147 -25.62 17.21 -27.87
N SER A 148 -24.93 17.50 -26.76
CA SER A 148 -25.44 18.30 -25.64
C SER A 148 -26.00 19.67 -26.07
N ASP A 149 -25.55 20.22 -27.20
CA ASP A 149 -25.99 21.53 -27.70
C ASP A 149 -27.06 21.44 -28.82
N THR A 150 -27.51 20.23 -29.15
CA THR A 150 -28.55 19.99 -30.15
C THR A 150 -29.86 19.57 -29.49
N SER A 151 -30.84 20.47 -29.54
CA SER A 151 -32.21 20.18 -29.13
C SER A 151 -32.90 19.27 -30.15
N LEU A 152 -33.39 18.13 -29.69
CA LEU A 152 -34.10 17.10 -30.46
C LEU A 152 -35.57 17.06 -30.05
N ASP A 153 -36.44 16.55 -30.93
CA ASP A 153 -37.84 16.32 -30.58
C ASP A 153 -37.97 15.25 -29.49
N CYS A 154 -38.88 15.46 -28.56
CA CYS A 154 -39.25 14.45 -27.57
C CYS A 154 -40.03 13.28 -28.20
N ARG A 155 -39.77 12.08 -27.69
CA ARG A 155 -40.54 10.87 -27.92
C ARG A 155 -40.94 10.26 -26.59
N ILE A 156 -42.22 9.90 -26.45
CA ILE A 156 -42.73 9.19 -25.27
C ILE A 156 -42.71 7.69 -25.59
N VAL A 157 -42.06 6.90 -24.75
CA VAL A 157 -41.94 5.45 -24.91
C VAL A 157 -42.25 4.72 -23.60
N GLN A 158 -42.63 3.46 -23.71
CA GLN A 158 -42.80 2.56 -22.57
C GLN A 158 -41.53 1.72 -22.41
N ILE A 159 -40.88 1.77 -21.25
CA ILE A 159 -39.71 0.98 -20.90
C ILE A 159 -40.00 0.24 -19.60
N GLY A 160 -40.16 -1.09 -19.69
CA GLY A 160 -40.67 -1.88 -18.56
C GLY A 160 -42.05 -1.36 -18.11
N SER A 161 -42.20 -1.08 -16.81
CA SER A 161 -43.42 -0.49 -16.24
C SER A 161 -43.50 1.04 -16.38
N GLU A 162 -42.43 1.71 -16.77
CA GLU A 162 -42.34 3.17 -16.78
C GLU A 162 -42.64 3.77 -18.16
N THR A 163 -43.38 4.87 -18.18
CA THR A 163 -43.54 5.71 -19.38
C THR A 163 -42.55 6.87 -19.29
N VAL A 164 -41.60 6.93 -20.21
CA VAL A 164 -40.49 7.90 -20.15
C VAL A 164 -40.43 8.79 -21.38
N ARG A 165 -39.88 9.99 -21.19
CA ARG A 165 -39.58 10.95 -22.28
C ARG A 165 -38.12 10.83 -22.67
N ILE A 166 -37.87 10.58 -23.95
CA ILE A 166 -36.52 10.45 -24.50
C ILE A 166 -36.38 11.32 -25.75
N ALA A 167 -35.17 11.46 -26.26
CA ALA A 167 -34.94 12.07 -27.56
C ALA A 167 -35.38 11.13 -28.70
N THR A 168 -35.72 11.74 -29.84
CA THR A 168 -36.01 11.02 -31.09
C THR A 168 -34.78 10.29 -31.64
N ALA A 169 -33.59 10.88 -31.49
CA ALA A 169 -32.34 10.14 -31.68
C ALA A 169 -32.03 9.29 -30.44
N GLY A 170 -31.47 8.09 -30.66
CA GLY A 170 -31.00 7.27 -29.55
C GLY A 170 -29.69 7.82 -28.96
N ALA A 171 -29.58 7.87 -27.63
CA ALA A 171 -28.30 8.06 -26.96
C ALA A 171 -27.41 6.84 -27.20
N SER A 172 -26.10 7.01 -27.22
CA SER A 172 -25.17 5.88 -27.27
C SER A 172 -25.20 5.15 -25.92
N PRO A 173 -25.13 3.82 -25.92
CA PRO A 173 -24.98 3.07 -24.68
C PRO A 173 -23.61 3.37 -24.05
N ILE A 174 -23.61 3.65 -22.76
CA ILE A 174 -22.43 3.71 -21.91
C ILE A 174 -22.38 2.39 -21.14
N GLU A 175 -21.41 1.53 -21.47
CA GLU A 175 -21.22 0.27 -20.74
C GLU A 175 -20.62 0.56 -19.36
N ILE A 176 -21.28 0.08 -18.30
CA ILE A 176 -20.85 0.26 -16.91
C ILE A 176 -20.80 -1.09 -16.22
N LEU A 177 -19.76 -1.31 -15.41
CA LEU A 177 -19.64 -2.47 -14.54
C LEU A 177 -19.99 -2.11 -13.09
N GLY A 178 -21.09 -2.65 -12.59
CA GLY A 178 -21.34 -2.73 -11.15
C GLY A 178 -20.30 -3.65 -10.51
N VAL A 179 -19.60 -3.16 -9.48
CA VAL A 179 -18.47 -3.85 -8.84
C VAL A 179 -18.64 -4.00 -7.35
N ALA A 180 -17.92 -4.97 -6.78
CA ALA A 180 -17.92 -5.22 -5.34
C ALA A 180 -17.07 -4.20 -4.60
N GLY A 181 -17.32 -4.11 -3.30
CA GLY A 181 -16.64 -3.20 -2.39
C GLY A 181 -17.47 -1.98 -2.04
N ARG A 182 -17.01 -1.30 -1.00
CA ARG A 182 -17.54 -0.01 -0.58
C ARG A 182 -16.38 0.88 -0.15
N THR A 183 -16.16 1.92 -0.92
CA THR A 183 -15.09 2.89 -0.75
C THR A 183 -15.62 4.10 0.01
N THR A 184 -15.00 4.39 1.15
CA THR A 184 -15.24 5.63 1.89
C THR A 184 -14.05 6.55 1.69
N LEU A 185 -14.30 7.71 1.07
CA LEU A 185 -13.26 8.72 0.84
C LEU A 185 -12.66 9.20 2.16
N PHE A 186 -11.40 9.60 2.11
CA PHE A 186 -10.76 10.27 3.24
C PHE A 186 -11.52 11.55 3.60
N PRO A 187 -11.58 11.93 4.90
CA PRO A 187 -12.25 13.15 5.33
C PRO A 187 -11.53 14.42 4.85
N THR A 188 -10.27 14.29 4.41
CA THR A 188 -9.43 15.38 3.87
C THR A 188 -8.45 14.84 2.84
N ASP A 189 -8.06 15.64 1.86
CA ASP A 189 -6.98 15.37 0.90
C ASP A 189 -5.56 15.39 1.53
N ALA A 190 -5.45 15.87 2.77
CA ALA A 190 -4.19 15.90 3.53
C ALA A 190 -3.74 14.52 4.03
N ILE A 191 -4.54 13.46 3.86
CA ILE A 191 -4.17 12.10 4.25
C ILE A 191 -3.25 11.49 3.21
N ILE A 192 -2.03 11.17 3.62
CA ILE A 192 -1.14 10.25 2.90
C ILE A 192 -0.98 9.00 3.77
N ALA A 193 -1.72 7.96 3.41
CA ALA A 193 -1.66 6.69 4.10
C ALA A 193 -0.29 6.00 3.90
N ALA A 194 0.35 5.58 4.99
CA ALA A 194 1.56 4.75 4.92
C ALA A 194 1.22 3.26 5.07
N ASP A 195 0.41 2.96 6.08
CA ASP A 195 0.04 1.61 6.49
C ASP A 195 -1.36 1.61 7.11
N LEU A 196 -1.96 0.42 7.20
CA LEU A 196 -3.23 0.21 7.87
C LEU A 196 -3.19 -1.02 8.79
N ALA A 197 -3.89 -0.96 9.91
CA ALA A 197 -4.02 -2.06 10.86
C ALA A 197 -5.49 -2.25 11.26
N VAL A 198 -5.96 -3.50 11.21
CA VAL A 198 -7.32 -3.88 11.60
C VAL A 198 -7.29 -4.41 13.04
N ASP A 199 -8.04 -3.79 13.95
CA ASP A 199 -8.38 -4.34 15.26
C ASP A 199 -9.65 -5.18 15.12
N VAL A 200 -9.47 -6.47 14.85
CA VAL A 200 -10.59 -7.41 14.67
C VAL A 200 -11.43 -7.55 15.94
N ALA A 201 -10.82 -7.43 17.13
CA ALA A 201 -11.51 -7.65 18.39
C ALA A 201 -12.54 -6.55 18.70
N ARG A 202 -12.25 -5.32 18.28
CA ARG A 202 -13.13 -4.15 18.47
C ARG A 202 -13.72 -3.62 17.17
N GLU A 203 -13.52 -4.36 16.08
CA GLU A 203 -14.00 -4.06 14.73
C GLU A 203 -13.59 -2.65 14.24
N ASN A 204 -12.34 -2.24 14.50
CA ASN A 204 -11.81 -0.93 14.12
C ASN A 204 -10.72 -1.04 13.07
N LEU A 205 -10.54 0.03 12.29
CA LEU A 205 -9.43 0.19 11.35
C LEU A 205 -8.65 1.47 11.65
N PHE A 206 -7.33 1.36 11.72
CA PHE A 206 -6.42 2.49 11.91
C PHE A 206 -5.54 2.69 10.67
N ILE A 207 -5.40 3.95 10.24
CA ILE A 207 -4.59 4.35 9.10
C ILE A 207 -3.56 5.37 9.58
N SER A 208 -2.28 5.14 9.28
CA SER A 208 -1.22 6.11 9.58
C SER A 208 -1.20 7.22 8.52
N ASN A 209 -1.25 8.48 8.95
CA ASN A 209 -1.12 9.61 8.03
C ASN A 209 0.28 10.23 8.12
N ARG A 210 1.11 10.03 7.11
CA ARG A 210 2.50 10.50 7.11
C ARG A 210 2.66 12.02 7.16
N ARG A 211 1.65 12.78 6.73
CA ARG A 211 1.69 14.24 6.73
C ARG A 211 1.28 14.88 8.06
N SER A 212 0.77 14.09 8.99
CA SER A 212 0.26 14.59 10.28
C SER A 212 0.64 13.65 11.40
N ASN A 213 0.86 14.15 12.62
CA ASN A 213 1.28 13.32 13.75
C ASN A 213 0.08 12.56 14.38
N VAL A 214 -0.78 11.96 13.55
CA VAL A 214 -1.99 11.26 13.97
C VAL A 214 -2.20 9.97 13.17
N LEU A 215 -2.90 9.02 13.80
CA LEU A 215 -3.62 7.95 13.12
C LEU A 215 -5.06 8.39 12.88
N HIS A 216 -5.65 8.00 11.76
CA HIS A 216 -7.09 8.11 11.54
C HIS A 216 -7.77 6.80 11.92
N HIS A 217 -8.91 6.93 12.60
CA HIS A 217 -9.73 5.81 13.06
C HIS A 217 -11.00 5.73 12.22
N PHE A 218 -11.19 4.58 11.56
CA PHE A 218 -12.32 4.24 10.72
C PHE A 218 -13.12 3.08 11.33
N ASP A 219 -14.44 3.21 11.33
CA ASP A 219 -15.42 2.16 11.63
C ASP A 219 -15.81 1.49 10.31
N PRO A 220 -15.34 0.25 10.05
CA PRO A 220 -15.63 -0.45 8.80
C PRO A 220 -17.06 -0.97 8.70
N ALA A 221 -17.75 -1.21 9.81
CA ALA A 221 -19.13 -1.70 9.78
C ALA A 221 -20.10 -0.55 9.43
N GLY A 222 -19.90 0.62 10.04
CA GLY A 222 -20.64 1.84 9.71
C GLY A 222 -20.18 2.52 8.41
N HIS A 223 -18.98 2.19 7.91
CA HIS A 223 -18.28 2.88 6.82
C HIS A 223 -18.14 4.39 7.07
N GLN A 224 -17.60 4.74 8.23
CA GLN A 224 -17.49 6.12 8.67
C GLN A 224 -16.19 6.40 9.44
N TRP A 225 -15.70 7.63 9.34
CA TRP A 225 -14.55 8.10 10.11
C TRP A 225 -14.98 8.50 11.52
N VAL A 226 -14.34 7.92 12.54
CA VAL A 226 -14.69 8.10 13.95
C VAL A 226 -13.89 9.24 14.59
N GLY A 227 -12.63 9.40 14.20
CA GLY A 227 -11.75 10.43 14.75
C GLY A 227 -10.28 10.19 14.48
N THR A 228 -9.43 10.78 15.29
CA THR A 228 -7.97 10.68 15.18
C THR A 228 -7.30 10.38 16.53
N VAL A 229 -6.13 9.76 16.47
CA VAL A 229 -5.29 9.45 17.63
C VAL A 229 -3.93 10.11 17.46
N ALA A 230 -3.56 11.01 18.37
CA ALA A 230 -2.24 11.65 18.34
C ALA A 230 -1.11 10.65 18.62
N VAL A 231 -0.03 10.74 17.84
CA VAL A 231 1.17 9.89 17.93
C VAL A 231 2.43 10.73 17.62
N GLY A 232 3.59 10.08 17.49
CA GLY A 232 4.83 10.74 17.08
C GLY A 232 4.83 11.22 15.61
N SER A 233 5.97 11.79 15.21
CA SER A 233 6.11 12.48 13.91
C SER A 233 6.15 11.52 12.72
N GLU A 234 5.42 11.86 11.65
CA GLU A 234 5.30 11.06 10.40
C GLU A 234 5.08 9.56 10.72
N PRO A 235 3.92 9.21 11.30
CA PRO A 235 3.60 7.82 11.60
C PRO A 235 3.54 7.00 10.31
N TRP A 236 4.08 5.79 10.36
CA TRP A 236 4.24 4.94 9.19
C TRP A 236 3.71 3.52 9.45
N GLY A 237 4.57 2.55 9.77
CA GLY A 237 4.15 1.17 9.99
C GLY A 237 3.36 0.99 11.26
N LEU A 238 2.36 0.12 11.19
CA LEU A 238 1.41 -0.18 12.27
C LEU A 238 1.41 -1.67 12.58
N HIS A 239 1.53 -2.05 13.86
CA HIS A 239 1.49 -3.45 14.27
C HIS A 239 0.78 -3.69 15.59
N MET A 240 -0.13 -4.65 15.62
CA MET A 240 -0.80 -5.05 16.85
C MET A 240 0.16 -5.81 17.77
N ASN A 241 0.17 -5.50 19.06
CA ASN A 241 0.93 -6.27 20.06
C ASN A 241 0.35 -7.67 20.29
N ARG A 242 1.07 -8.50 21.05
CA ARG A 242 0.67 -9.90 21.33
C ARG A 242 -0.72 -10.06 21.96
N THR A 243 -1.15 -9.12 22.79
CA THR A 243 -2.43 -9.20 23.52
C THR A 243 -3.60 -8.58 22.76
N GLY A 244 -3.36 -7.88 21.64
CA GLY A 244 -4.42 -7.20 20.89
C GLY A 244 -4.98 -5.95 21.58
N ASP A 245 -4.25 -5.39 22.55
CA ASP A 245 -4.67 -4.22 23.34
C ASP A 245 -3.81 -2.99 23.10
N THR A 246 -2.73 -3.11 22.31
CA THR A 246 -1.83 -1.99 22.02
C THR A 246 -1.41 -2.03 20.56
N LEU A 247 -1.60 -0.93 19.86
CA LEU A 247 -1.07 -0.69 18.52
C LEU A 247 0.31 -0.03 18.63
N LEU A 248 1.32 -0.68 18.06
CA LEU A 248 2.67 -0.15 17.89
C LEU A 248 2.72 0.71 16.63
N VAL A 249 3.34 1.88 16.72
CA VAL A 249 3.42 2.84 15.61
C VAL A 249 4.86 3.28 15.40
N ALA A 250 5.40 3.02 14.21
CA ALA A 250 6.70 3.53 13.80
C ALA A 250 6.61 5.01 13.40
N ASN A 251 7.36 5.89 14.08
CA ASN A 251 7.35 7.33 13.80
C ASN A 251 8.57 7.71 12.94
N SER A 252 8.44 7.57 11.62
CA SER A 252 9.51 7.78 10.63
C SER A 252 10.06 9.21 10.54
N GLY A 253 9.35 10.18 11.13
CA GLY A 253 9.78 11.58 11.16
C GLY A 253 10.83 11.85 12.25
N GLY A 254 10.99 10.90 13.19
CA GLY A 254 11.97 10.96 14.27
C GLY A 254 12.52 9.57 14.58
N THR A 255 13.01 9.39 15.81
CA THR A 255 13.65 8.15 16.28
C THR A 255 12.85 7.56 17.44
N SER A 256 11.58 7.21 17.19
CA SER A 256 10.70 6.69 18.24
C SER A 256 9.59 5.77 17.75
N LEU A 257 9.07 4.95 18.67
CA LEU A 257 7.88 4.11 18.48
C LEU A 257 6.78 4.52 19.48
N SER A 258 5.58 4.82 18.98
CA SER A 258 4.41 5.12 19.84
C SER A 258 3.68 3.84 20.24
N TYR A 259 3.11 3.85 21.45
CA TYR A 259 2.28 2.77 21.98
C TYR A 259 0.86 3.30 22.18
N VAL A 260 -0.07 2.86 21.35
CA VAL A 260 -1.47 3.30 21.42
C VAL A 260 -2.31 2.22 22.09
N ALA A 261 -2.79 2.48 23.30
CA ALA A 261 -3.69 1.58 24.00
C ALA A 261 -5.05 1.55 23.29
N LEU A 262 -5.62 0.35 23.14
CA LEU A 262 -6.89 0.08 22.50
C LEU A 262 -7.89 -0.44 23.52
N SER A 263 -9.07 0.17 23.54
CA SER A 263 -10.17 -0.20 24.42
C SER A 263 -11.50 0.03 23.71
N ASP A 264 -12.58 -0.51 24.25
CA ASP A 264 -13.93 -0.27 23.72
C ASP A 264 -14.31 1.23 23.79
N GLY A 265 -13.68 1.98 24.70
CA GLY A 265 -13.82 3.43 24.84
C GLY A 265 -13.00 4.25 23.84
N GLY A 266 -12.25 3.59 22.95
CA GLY A 266 -11.40 4.23 21.93
C GLY A 266 -9.91 3.93 22.10
N ALA A 267 -9.11 4.69 21.34
CA ALA A 267 -7.66 4.52 21.24
C ALA A 267 -6.91 5.78 21.70
N GLN A 268 -5.83 5.59 22.45
CA GLN A 268 -5.03 6.71 22.97
C GLN A 268 -3.55 6.31 23.10
N GLU A 269 -2.64 7.20 22.70
CA GLU A 269 -1.21 7.01 22.94
C GLU A 269 -0.88 7.06 24.44
N VAL A 270 -0.15 6.06 24.91
CA VAL A 270 0.48 6.02 26.23
C VAL A 270 1.89 6.59 26.11
N VAL A 271 2.01 7.92 26.17
CA VAL A 271 3.26 8.66 25.92
C VAL A 271 4.42 8.18 26.82
N SER A 272 4.14 7.77 28.06
CA SER A 272 5.15 7.24 28.98
C SER A 272 5.76 5.91 28.54
N ARG A 273 5.14 5.20 27.58
CA ARG A 273 5.64 3.96 26.97
C ARG A 273 6.35 4.19 25.64
N ARG A 274 6.47 5.44 25.17
CA ARG A 274 7.11 5.74 23.89
C ARG A 274 8.58 5.32 23.93
N LEU A 275 8.96 4.43 23.02
CA LEU A 275 10.34 3.94 22.93
C LEU A 275 11.16 4.86 22.03
N GLN A 276 12.42 5.08 22.39
CA GLN A 276 13.40 5.74 21.52
C GLN A 276 14.18 4.69 20.75
N THR A 277 14.39 4.91 19.45
CA THR A 277 15.26 4.07 18.62
C THR A 277 16.65 4.68 18.61
N ARG A 278 17.56 4.11 19.42
CA ARG A 278 18.91 4.67 19.60
C ARG A 278 19.77 4.49 18.36
N ASN A 279 20.73 5.40 18.20
CA ASN A 279 21.77 5.25 17.20
C ASN A 279 22.59 3.99 17.47
N ASN A 280 22.75 3.17 16.44
CA ASN A 280 23.72 2.08 16.44
C ASN A 280 24.57 2.21 15.19
N VAL A 281 25.86 1.97 15.34
CA VAL A 281 26.85 1.98 14.26
C VAL A 281 27.54 0.64 14.16
N LEU A 282 28.19 0.40 13.03
CA LEU A 282 29.11 -0.73 12.84
C LEU A 282 30.53 -0.17 12.72
N TYR A 283 31.48 -0.81 13.38
CA TYR A 283 32.90 -0.47 13.31
C TYR A 283 33.65 -1.54 12.50
N GLU A 284 34.64 -1.11 11.74
CA GLU A 284 35.57 -1.96 11.00
C GLU A 284 36.98 -1.40 11.12
N PHE A 285 37.96 -2.26 11.37
CA PHE A 285 39.36 -1.90 11.60
C PHE A 285 40.23 -2.76 10.68
N ALA A 286 41.08 -2.10 9.89
CA ALA A 286 42.22 -2.74 9.24
C ALA A 286 43.39 -2.75 10.22
N LEU A 287 43.99 -3.92 10.42
CA LEU A 287 45.03 -4.14 11.41
C LEU A 287 46.38 -4.37 10.72
N THR A 288 47.44 -3.88 11.36
CA THR A 288 48.82 -4.07 10.92
C THR A 288 49.69 -4.50 12.09
N PRO A 289 50.72 -5.34 11.88
CA PRO A 289 51.70 -5.62 12.91
C PRO A 289 52.33 -4.30 13.41
N ARG A 290 52.41 -4.15 14.74
CA ARG A 290 53.09 -3.01 15.36
C ARG A 290 54.54 -2.96 14.90
N GLY A 291 54.92 -1.89 14.19
CA GLY A 291 56.32 -1.65 13.80
C GLY A 291 57.20 -1.15 14.95
N GLY A 292 58.45 -1.62 15.02
CA GLY A 292 59.47 -1.17 15.96
C GLY A 292 60.88 -1.54 15.48
N GLU A 293 61.90 -0.75 15.85
CA GLU A 293 63.31 -0.91 15.42
C GLU A 293 63.99 -2.22 15.93
N ASP A 294 63.33 -2.98 16.80
CA ASP A 294 63.86 -4.18 17.47
C ASP A 294 62.96 -5.43 17.25
N LEU A 295 62.26 -5.54 16.11
CA LEU A 295 61.65 -6.82 15.75
C LEU A 295 62.69 -7.66 15.03
N ASP A 296 63.14 -8.74 15.68
CA ASP A 296 63.89 -9.80 15.01
C ASP A 296 63.10 -10.23 13.77
N ASP A 297 63.72 -10.14 12.58
CA ASP A 297 63.13 -10.57 11.30
C ASP A 297 62.72 -12.08 11.29
N ASP A 298 63.05 -12.80 12.37
CA ASP A 298 62.80 -14.23 12.61
C ASP A 298 61.68 -14.52 13.64
N ALA A 299 60.97 -13.52 14.16
CA ALA A 299 59.79 -13.77 15.00
C ALA A 299 58.68 -14.41 14.15
N ASP A 300 58.16 -15.57 14.58
CA ASP A 300 57.04 -16.23 13.92
C ASP A 300 55.88 -15.21 13.76
N ASP A 301 55.32 -15.06 12.56
CA ASP A 301 54.29 -14.04 12.26
C ASP A 301 53.07 -14.10 13.21
N GLU A 302 52.86 -15.24 13.88
CA GLU A 302 51.78 -15.47 14.84
C GLU A 302 51.94 -14.76 16.20
N ASP A 303 53.13 -14.25 16.55
CA ASP A 303 53.40 -13.58 17.84
C ASP A 303 53.38 -12.03 17.76
N ARG A 304 53.07 -11.46 16.58
CA ARG A 304 53.12 -10.01 16.37
C ARG A 304 51.84 -9.33 16.88
N VAL A 305 52.00 -8.35 17.79
CA VAL A 305 50.88 -7.53 18.27
C VAL A 305 50.33 -6.70 17.12
N LEU A 306 49.08 -6.94 16.75
CA LEU A 306 48.36 -6.15 15.75
C LEU A 306 47.84 -4.83 16.37
N ILE A 307 47.88 -3.75 15.60
CA ILE A 307 47.34 -2.43 15.94
C ILE A 307 46.51 -1.89 14.77
N VAL A 308 45.63 -0.92 15.04
CA VAL A 308 44.82 -0.26 14.00
C VAL A 308 45.71 0.55 13.06
N ASP A 309 45.60 0.28 11.76
CA ASP A 309 46.17 1.09 10.68
C ASP A 309 45.11 2.09 10.16
N GLU A 310 43.93 1.57 9.80
CA GLU A 310 42.79 2.33 9.32
C GLU A 310 41.50 1.83 10.01
N PHE A 311 40.51 2.71 10.16
CA PHE A 311 39.20 2.32 10.66
C PHE A 311 38.06 3.06 9.96
N SER A 312 36.93 2.37 9.87
CA SER A 312 35.68 2.88 9.33
C SER A 312 34.56 2.77 10.37
N VAL A 313 33.67 3.76 10.38
CA VAL A 313 32.44 3.75 11.17
C VAL A 313 31.26 3.92 10.24
N TYR A 314 30.42 2.89 10.16
CA TYR A 314 29.22 2.89 9.33
C TYR A 314 28.01 3.30 10.17
N ASN A 315 27.44 4.44 9.83
CA ASN A 315 26.24 4.98 10.45
C ASN A 315 25.04 4.84 9.50
N PHE A 316 23.86 4.59 10.06
CA PHE A 316 22.64 4.31 9.32
C PHE A 316 21.51 5.22 9.82
N SER A 317 20.38 5.21 9.11
CA SER A 317 19.19 5.84 9.66
C SER A 317 18.64 5.00 10.82
N ASP A 318 18.30 5.64 11.94
CA ASP A 318 17.59 5.00 13.07
C ASP A 318 16.10 5.32 13.08
N ARG A 319 15.58 5.94 12.01
CA ARG A 319 14.17 6.31 11.89
C ARG A 319 13.36 5.06 11.60
N PRO A 320 12.50 4.58 12.52
CA PRO A 320 11.74 3.36 12.31
C PRO A 320 10.69 3.58 11.22
N GLN A 321 10.55 2.64 10.28
CA GLN A 321 9.64 2.72 9.14
C GLN A 321 8.48 1.74 9.27
N PHE A 322 8.77 0.44 9.31
CA PHE A 322 7.81 -0.62 9.57
C PHE A 322 8.19 -1.37 10.83
N VAL A 323 7.20 -1.93 11.54
CA VAL A 323 7.38 -2.52 12.86
C VAL A 323 6.61 -3.84 12.96
N ALA A 324 7.13 -4.77 13.76
CA ALA A 324 6.47 -5.99 14.20
C ALA A 324 6.86 -6.31 15.64
N GLN A 325 6.13 -7.22 16.27
CA GLN A 325 6.49 -7.78 17.58
C GLN A 325 6.51 -9.30 17.47
N ASP A 326 7.63 -9.91 17.87
CA ASP A 326 7.82 -11.36 17.87
C ASP A 326 7.18 -12.04 19.10
N ALA A 327 7.24 -13.38 19.13
CA ALA A 327 6.68 -14.20 20.20
C ALA A 327 7.35 -13.96 21.56
N ALA A 328 8.66 -13.65 21.59
CA ALA A 328 9.40 -13.29 22.79
C ALA A 328 9.01 -11.89 23.34
N GLY A 329 8.35 -11.07 22.52
CA GLY A 329 7.92 -9.71 22.86
C GLY A 329 8.91 -8.62 22.47
N ARG A 330 9.99 -8.98 21.75
CA ARG A 330 10.91 -8.01 21.14
C ARG A 330 10.18 -7.24 20.06
N VAL A 331 10.52 -5.97 19.93
CA VAL A 331 9.97 -5.12 18.87
C VAL A 331 10.98 -5.08 17.74
N LEU A 332 10.61 -5.60 16.58
CA LEU A 332 11.43 -5.61 15.38
C LEU A 332 10.99 -4.48 14.46
N TYR A 333 11.93 -3.77 13.85
CA TYR A 333 11.58 -2.69 12.95
C TYR A 333 12.62 -2.49 11.85
N SER A 334 12.15 -2.03 10.70
CA SER A 334 13.02 -1.57 9.64
C SER A 334 13.30 -0.08 9.78
N THR A 335 14.42 0.40 9.24
CA THR A 335 14.72 1.83 9.22
C THR A 335 14.54 2.45 7.83
N ARG A 336 14.08 3.70 7.83
CA ARG A 336 13.83 4.48 6.62
C ARG A 336 15.13 5.15 6.14
N PRO A 337 15.61 4.87 4.93
CA PRO A 337 16.70 5.63 4.30
C PRO A 337 16.43 7.15 4.27
N THR A 338 17.48 7.95 4.39
CA THR A 338 17.41 9.42 4.31
C THR A 338 18.49 9.96 3.37
N ALA A 339 18.41 11.23 2.98
CA ALA A 339 19.42 11.85 2.11
C ALA A 339 20.84 11.85 2.73
N VAL A 340 20.96 11.80 4.06
CA VAL A 340 22.24 11.81 4.78
C VAL A 340 22.68 10.43 5.29
N ALA A 341 21.75 9.47 5.33
CA ALA A 341 21.98 8.07 5.66
C ALA A 341 21.17 7.22 4.65
N PRO A 342 21.72 6.98 3.45
CA PRO A 342 20.98 6.46 2.29
C PRO A 342 20.66 4.97 2.39
N THR A 343 21.08 4.31 3.46
CA THR A 343 20.89 2.88 3.70
C THR A 343 20.00 2.65 4.93
N GLY A 344 19.00 1.79 4.77
CA GLY A 344 18.15 1.28 5.84
C GLY A 344 18.76 0.01 6.45
N THR A 345 18.28 -0.39 7.61
CA THR A 345 18.69 -1.63 8.31
C THR A 345 17.51 -2.26 9.02
N ALA A 346 17.64 -3.54 9.38
CA ALA A 346 16.71 -4.20 10.28
C ALA A 346 17.22 -4.12 11.72
N ARG A 347 16.31 -3.84 12.66
CA ARG A 347 16.61 -3.59 14.06
C ARG A 347 15.68 -4.39 14.95
N TRP A 348 16.12 -4.61 16.19
CA TRP A 348 15.24 -5.06 17.24
C TRP A 348 15.47 -4.28 18.53
N VAL A 349 14.41 -4.12 19.30
CA VAL A 349 14.42 -3.52 20.63
C VAL A 349 13.97 -4.56 21.63
N GLU A 350 14.74 -4.70 22.71
CA GLU A 350 14.34 -5.44 23.88
C GLU A 350 14.00 -4.51 25.03
N ASN A 351 12.96 -4.83 25.78
CA ASN A 351 12.63 -4.14 27.00
C ASN A 351 12.14 -5.17 28.02
N ARG A 352 13.03 -5.59 28.92
CA ARG A 352 12.71 -6.56 29.96
C ARG A 352 12.25 -5.87 31.22
N SER A 353 11.40 -6.55 31.97
CA SER A 353 11.00 -6.08 33.31
C SER A 353 12.24 -5.87 34.19
N GLY A 354 12.33 -4.70 34.83
CA GLY A 354 13.44 -4.33 35.69
C GLY A 354 14.65 -3.73 34.98
N TRP A 355 14.60 -3.53 33.66
CA TRP A 355 15.56 -2.68 32.96
C TRP A 355 15.24 -1.20 33.21
N ASP A 356 16.29 -0.39 33.29
CA ASP A 356 16.16 1.07 33.40
C ASP A 356 15.71 1.66 32.07
N GLU A 357 16.26 1.13 30.97
CA GLU A 357 15.97 1.58 29.60
C GLU A 357 15.87 0.40 28.61
N PRO A 358 15.14 0.55 27.50
CA PRO A 358 15.14 -0.42 26.40
C PRO A 358 16.47 -0.45 25.65
N GLU A 359 16.84 -1.62 25.12
CA GLU A 359 18.07 -1.81 24.35
C GLU A 359 17.78 -2.01 22.87
N THR A 360 18.51 -1.31 21.99
CA THR A 360 18.27 -1.32 20.53
C THR A 360 19.49 -1.87 19.83
N ARG A 361 19.32 -2.83 18.92
CA ARG A 361 20.43 -3.44 18.19
C ARG A 361 20.20 -3.52 16.69
N ILE A 362 21.29 -3.42 15.94
CA ILE A 362 21.32 -3.82 14.52
C ILE A 362 21.21 -5.34 14.44
N ILE A 363 20.30 -5.84 13.61
CA ILE A 363 20.24 -7.26 13.31
C ILE A 363 21.37 -7.57 12.33
N VAL A 364 22.35 -8.32 12.80
CA VAL A 364 23.45 -8.90 12.01
C VAL A 364 23.56 -10.39 12.33
N ARG A 365 24.06 -11.16 11.37
CA ARG A 365 24.33 -12.59 11.50
C ARG A 365 25.83 -12.85 11.39
N PRO A 366 26.59 -12.70 12.49
CA PRO A 366 27.94 -13.27 12.57
C PRO A 366 27.75 -14.79 12.56
N GLY A 367 28.15 -15.48 11.51
CA GLY A 367 27.97 -16.92 11.48
C GLY A 367 28.84 -17.60 12.54
N THR A 368 28.50 -18.85 12.82
CA THR A 368 29.19 -19.65 13.83
C THR A 368 29.77 -20.88 13.14
N GLY A 369 30.88 -20.71 12.41
CA GLY A 369 31.66 -21.85 11.90
C GLY A 369 32.42 -21.61 10.59
N SER A 370 33.26 -22.57 10.22
CA SER A 370 34.13 -22.59 9.04
C SER A 370 33.42 -22.73 7.68
N ALA A 371 32.10 -22.54 7.63
CA ALA A 371 31.35 -22.55 6.38
C ALA A 371 31.45 -21.16 5.72
N ARG A 372 32.26 -21.10 4.67
CA ARG A 372 32.67 -19.91 3.89
C ARG A 372 31.55 -19.19 3.10
N GLU A 373 30.35 -19.10 3.66
CA GLU A 373 29.22 -18.36 3.08
C GLU A 373 28.45 -17.64 4.20
N GLU A 374 29.14 -16.79 4.97
CA GLU A 374 28.44 -15.79 5.78
C GLU A 374 27.98 -14.65 4.87
N VAL A 375 26.70 -14.27 4.97
CA VAL A 375 26.10 -13.28 4.08
C VAL A 375 26.32 -11.85 4.61
N ASP A 376 26.60 -11.69 5.90
CA ASP A 376 26.77 -10.38 6.57
C ASP A 376 28.23 -9.96 6.70
N LEU A 377 29.15 -10.92 6.55
CA LEU A 377 30.58 -10.77 6.73
C LEU A 377 31.31 -11.38 5.53
N VAL A 378 32.40 -10.76 5.11
CA VAL A 378 33.30 -11.29 4.08
C VAL A 378 34.67 -11.54 4.69
N GLN A 379 35.34 -12.61 4.28
CA GLN A 379 36.71 -12.91 4.75
C GLN A 379 37.66 -11.78 4.34
N GLU A 380 38.42 -11.26 5.30
CA GLU A 380 39.41 -10.20 5.09
C GLU A 380 40.50 -10.34 6.17
N ASP A 381 41.69 -10.81 5.83
CA ASP A 381 42.72 -11.11 6.83
C ASP A 381 43.24 -9.84 7.53
N ASN A 382 43.66 -9.95 8.80
CA ASN A 382 44.12 -8.83 9.62
C ASN A 382 43.07 -7.71 9.72
N SER A 383 41.82 -8.08 9.92
CA SER A 383 40.74 -7.13 10.13
C SER A 383 39.92 -7.47 11.36
N LEU A 384 39.16 -6.49 11.86
CA LEU A 384 38.28 -6.65 13.00
C LEU A 384 37.01 -5.84 12.77
N VAL A 385 35.86 -6.48 12.95
CA VAL A 385 34.57 -5.79 13.01
C VAL A 385 34.02 -5.79 14.42
N ILE A 386 33.35 -4.69 14.80
CA ILE A 386 32.67 -4.55 16.09
C ILE A 386 31.25 -4.00 15.88
N ALA A 387 30.27 -4.58 16.56
CA ALA A 387 28.90 -4.11 16.65
C ALA A 387 28.37 -4.19 18.09
N HIS A 388 27.26 -3.51 18.35
CA HIS A 388 26.59 -3.45 19.66
C HIS A 388 27.46 -2.86 20.78
N ALA A 389 28.53 -2.13 20.44
CA ALA A 389 29.27 -1.30 21.37
C ALA A 389 28.67 0.12 21.41
N ASP A 390 28.74 0.77 22.57
CA ASP A 390 28.33 2.17 22.72
C ASP A 390 29.30 3.11 21.98
N SER A 391 30.62 2.84 22.10
CA SER A 391 31.65 3.54 21.35
C SER A 391 32.99 2.79 21.34
N VAL A 392 33.82 3.06 20.32
CA VAL A 392 35.22 2.61 20.28
C VAL A 392 36.12 3.83 20.11
N VAL A 393 37.10 3.98 20.99
CA VAL A 393 38.13 5.01 20.91
C VAL A 393 39.37 4.39 20.28
N VAL A 394 39.89 5.00 19.22
CA VAL A 394 41.17 4.63 18.59
C VAL A 394 42.24 5.63 19.04
N TYR A 395 43.34 5.12 19.58
CA TYR A 395 44.46 5.92 20.06
C TYR A 395 45.55 6.08 18.98
N PHE A 396 46.43 7.08 19.16
CA PHE A 396 47.49 7.40 18.20
C PHE A 396 48.52 6.28 17.97
N ASP A 397 48.65 5.34 18.89
CA ASP A 397 49.51 4.15 18.80
C ASP A 397 48.78 2.92 18.24
N GLY A 398 47.58 3.12 17.68
CA GLY A 398 46.76 2.09 17.07
C GLY A 398 46.11 1.11 18.07
N GLU A 399 46.24 1.37 19.36
CA GLU A 399 45.46 0.69 20.40
C GLU A 399 44.02 1.23 20.43
N ILE A 400 43.09 0.44 20.98
CA ILE A 400 41.69 0.83 21.12
C ILE A 400 41.20 0.69 22.56
N GLU A 401 40.10 1.37 22.86
CA GLU A 401 39.28 1.12 24.05
C GLU A 401 37.82 1.02 23.63
N ILE A 402 37.20 -0.10 23.96
CA ILE A 402 35.80 -0.39 23.66
C ILE A 402 34.98 -0.03 24.90
N PHE A 403 33.98 0.82 24.72
CA PHE A 403 32.99 1.15 25.72
C PHE A 403 31.66 0.51 25.35
N ASP A 404 31.05 -0.09 26.37
CA ASP A 404 29.75 -0.71 26.32
C ASP A 404 29.03 -0.45 27.64
N HIS A 405 27.75 -0.79 27.72
CA HIS A 405 27.02 -0.81 28.97
C HIS A 405 26.30 -2.14 29.10
N ARG A 406 25.98 -2.54 30.33
CA ARG A 406 25.16 -3.74 30.53
C ARG A 406 23.77 -3.51 29.91
N PRO A 407 23.28 -4.37 28.99
CA PRO A 407 21.99 -4.19 28.35
C PRO A 407 20.85 -3.83 29.29
N GLY A 408 20.20 -2.70 29.00
CA GLY A 408 19.10 -2.13 29.77
C GLY A 408 19.50 -1.35 31.03
N PHE A 409 20.80 -1.20 31.29
CA PHE A 409 21.37 -0.46 32.42
C PHE A 409 22.47 0.50 31.92
N PRO A 410 22.13 1.60 31.24
CA PRO A 410 23.09 2.54 30.62
C PRO A 410 24.10 3.13 31.63
N GLY A 411 23.77 3.16 32.92
CA GLY A 411 24.67 3.65 33.97
C GLY A 411 25.75 2.65 34.39
N GLN A 412 25.66 1.38 33.96
CA GLN A 412 26.63 0.32 34.25
C GLN A 412 27.61 0.19 33.08
N ILE A 413 28.54 1.14 32.99
CA ILE A 413 29.54 1.21 31.91
C ILE A 413 30.59 0.10 32.08
N ILE A 414 30.93 -0.54 30.97
CA ILE A 414 31.98 -1.53 30.79
C ILE A 414 33.02 -0.93 29.84
N SER A 415 34.29 -1.08 30.19
CA SER A 415 35.40 -0.68 29.32
C SER A 415 36.39 -1.85 29.20
N SER A 416 36.95 -2.03 28.01
CA SER A 416 38.09 -2.93 27.79
C SER A 416 39.40 -2.42 28.43
N GLY A 417 39.45 -1.14 28.77
CA GLY A 417 40.70 -0.40 28.91
C GLY A 417 41.39 -0.20 27.56
N LYS A 418 42.39 0.69 27.52
CA LYS A 418 43.25 0.88 26.36
C LYS A 418 44.16 -0.35 26.18
N ALA A 419 44.03 -1.04 25.05
CA ALA A 419 44.85 -2.21 24.71
C ALA A 419 44.95 -2.39 23.18
N ALA A 420 45.79 -3.33 22.74
CA ALA A 420 45.76 -3.78 21.35
C ALA A 420 44.34 -4.30 20.97
N PRO A 421 43.89 -4.16 19.72
CA PRO A 421 42.52 -4.49 19.32
C PRO A 421 42.02 -5.87 19.74
N LEU A 422 42.85 -6.90 19.55
CA LEU A 422 42.48 -8.27 19.90
C LEU A 422 42.38 -8.47 21.42
N ASP A 423 43.27 -7.85 22.21
CA ASP A 423 43.23 -7.89 23.68
C ASP A 423 42.02 -7.14 24.25
N ALA A 424 41.67 -6.00 23.64
CA ALA A 424 40.49 -5.23 24.00
C ALA A 424 39.21 -6.05 23.76
N VAL A 425 39.11 -6.71 22.60
CA VAL A 425 38.00 -7.63 22.26
C VAL A 425 37.94 -8.81 23.23
N GLN A 426 39.07 -9.43 23.56
CA GLN A 426 39.12 -10.53 24.53
C GLN A 426 38.63 -10.07 25.91
N THR A 427 38.97 -8.85 26.33
CA THR A 427 38.49 -8.27 27.58
C THR A 427 36.97 -8.11 27.59
N MET A 428 36.38 -7.62 26.49
CA MET A 428 34.94 -7.50 26.34
C MET A 428 34.25 -8.87 26.33
N ARG A 429 34.75 -9.83 25.54
CA ARG A 429 34.21 -11.20 25.47
C ARG A 429 34.27 -11.94 26.82
N ALA A 430 35.28 -11.66 27.64
CA ALA A 430 35.40 -12.24 28.97
C ALA A 430 34.42 -11.66 30.00
N ASN A 431 33.81 -10.51 29.70
CA ASN A 431 32.84 -9.87 30.59
C ASN A 431 31.40 -10.32 30.26
N PRO A 432 30.74 -11.12 31.12
CA PRO A 432 29.41 -11.65 30.84
C PRO A 432 28.29 -10.59 30.88
N LEU A 433 28.61 -9.35 31.23
CA LEU A 433 27.65 -8.23 31.21
C LEU A 433 27.70 -7.44 29.91
N SER A 434 28.73 -7.62 29.09
CA SER A 434 28.81 -7.01 27.76
C SER A 434 28.16 -7.92 26.72
N ASP A 435 27.56 -7.31 25.71
CA ASP A 435 27.00 -7.98 24.54
C ASP A 435 27.63 -7.52 23.23
N VAL A 436 28.80 -6.87 23.33
CA VAL A 436 29.61 -6.48 22.17
C VAL A 436 29.83 -7.70 21.28
N LEU A 437 29.43 -7.54 20.02
CA LEU A 437 29.77 -8.46 18.97
C LEU A 437 31.10 -8.03 18.35
N ALA A 438 32.07 -8.94 18.30
CA ALA A 438 33.33 -8.72 17.61
C ALA A 438 33.76 -9.98 16.86
N VAL A 439 34.18 -9.83 15.61
CA VAL A 439 34.66 -10.94 14.75
C VAL A 439 35.95 -10.50 14.06
N GLU A 440 36.94 -11.40 14.08
CA GLU A 440 38.28 -11.19 13.53
C GLU A 440 38.37 -11.76 12.11
N ASP A 441 39.31 -11.24 11.32
CA ASP A 441 39.62 -11.66 9.94
C ASP A 441 38.41 -11.59 8.99
N VAL A 442 37.56 -10.58 9.20
CA VAL A 442 36.38 -10.31 8.37
C VAL A 442 36.10 -8.82 8.24
N ALA A 443 35.47 -8.43 7.14
CA ALA A 443 34.89 -7.11 6.92
C ALA A 443 33.34 -7.18 6.80
N TRP A 444 32.64 -6.06 6.98
CA TRP A 444 31.19 -6.03 6.83
C TRP A 444 30.76 -6.16 5.37
N ASN A 445 29.85 -7.10 5.10
CA ASN A 445 29.10 -7.12 3.84
C ASN A 445 27.94 -6.10 3.92
N LEU A 446 28.25 -4.82 3.68
CA LEU A 446 27.29 -3.74 3.81
C LEU A 446 26.13 -3.83 2.81
N GLU A 447 26.35 -4.36 1.60
CA GLU A 447 25.28 -4.59 0.60
C GLU A 447 24.22 -5.54 1.15
N ALA A 448 24.66 -6.57 1.84
CA ALA A 448 23.77 -7.56 2.39
C ALA A 448 23.03 -7.06 3.65
N ILE A 449 23.71 -6.30 4.51
CA ILE A 449 23.14 -5.75 5.77
C ILE A 449 22.17 -4.59 5.49
N SER A 450 22.52 -3.78 4.50
CA SER A 450 21.77 -2.58 4.17
C SER A 450 20.54 -2.91 3.36
N PHE A 451 19.50 -2.10 3.52
CA PHE A 451 18.32 -2.10 2.69
C PHE A 451 18.26 -0.83 1.88
N SER A 452 17.99 -0.96 0.59
CA SER A 452 17.83 0.19 -0.30
C SER A 452 16.47 0.87 -0.11
N ASP A 453 15.42 0.09 0.18
CA ASP A 453 14.11 0.57 0.58
C ASP A 453 13.40 -0.50 1.42
N THR A 454 13.57 -0.47 2.75
CA THR A 454 12.98 -1.48 3.65
C THR A 454 11.47 -1.31 3.82
N THR A 455 10.74 -1.72 2.80
CA THR A 455 9.33 -1.35 2.61
C THR A 455 8.34 -2.25 3.32
N TYR A 456 8.76 -3.41 3.83
CA TYR A 456 7.81 -4.35 4.42
C TYR A 456 8.40 -5.09 5.62
N VAL A 457 7.62 -5.13 6.71
CA VAL A 457 7.84 -6.03 7.85
C VAL A 457 6.54 -6.79 8.08
N ALA A 458 6.61 -8.11 8.16
CA ALA A 458 5.45 -8.97 8.39
C ALA A 458 5.76 -10.01 9.45
N SER A 459 4.83 -10.26 10.38
CA SER A 459 4.96 -11.38 11.34
C SER A 459 4.04 -12.53 10.97
N SER A 460 4.43 -13.75 11.30
CA SER A 460 3.49 -14.86 11.42
C SER A 460 2.46 -14.57 12.52
N ALA A 461 1.32 -15.27 12.50
CA ALA A 461 0.27 -15.04 13.51
C ALA A 461 0.70 -15.49 14.91
N ASP A 462 1.45 -16.59 15.01
CA ASP A 462 2.09 -17.05 16.24
C ASP A 462 3.32 -16.19 16.64
N ARG A 463 3.79 -15.35 15.71
CA ARG A 463 4.92 -14.42 15.85
C ARG A 463 6.28 -15.10 16.07
N GLU A 464 6.38 -16.40 15.79
CA GLU A 464 7.66 -17.09 15.80
C GLU A 464 8.56 -16.64 14.65
N PHE A 465 7.98 -16.14 13.55
CA PHE A 465 8.73 -15.58 12.44
C PHE A 465 8.35 -14.13 12.16
N VAL A 466 9.37 -13.32 11.86
CA VAL A 466 9.21 -11.95 11.33
C VAL A 466 10.03 -11.81 10.07
N ALA A 467 9.40 -11.47 8.96
CA ALA A 467 10.05 -11.25 7.69
C ALA A 467 10.27 -9.76 7.42
N PHE A 468 11.42 -9.42 6.84
CA PHE A 468 11.75 -8.10 6.32
C PHE A 468 11.92 -8.19 4.80
N GLY A 469 11.29 -7.28 4.06
CA GLY A 469 11.40 -7.17 2.61
C GLY A 469 12.10 -5.89 2.19
N ASP A 470 13.07 -6.01 1.29
CA ASP A 470 13.68 -4.90 0.55
C ASP A 470 12.91 -4.66 -0.76
N GLY A 471 12.41 -3.44 -0.94
CA GLY A 471 11.80 -2.98 -2.18
C GLY A 471 12.80 -2.85 -3.32
N GLY A 472 14.11 -2.94 -3.04
CA GLY A 472 15.18 -2.91 -4.01
C GLY A 472 15.41 -1.53 -4.63
N ALA A 473 16.56 -1.36 -5.29
CA ALA A 473 16.86 -0.20 -6.12
C ALA A 473 17.09 -0.65 -7.57
N ALA A 474 17.22 0.28 -8.52
CA ALA A 474 17.45 -0.09 -9.92
C ALA A 474 18.75 -0.90 -10.15
N ALA A 475 19.69 -0.84 -9.19
CA ALA A 475 20.97 -1.54 -9.22
C ALA A 475 21.14 -2.60 -8.11
N ASP A 476 20.12 -2.81 -7.25
CA ASP A 476 20.19 -3.76 -6.12
C ASP A 476 18.88 -4.59 -6.09
N PRO A 477 18.94 -5.91 -6.35
CA PRO A 477 17.75 -6.76 -6.34
C PRO A 477 17.09 -6.76 -4.95
N GLY A 478 15.74 -6.86 -4.93
CA GLY A 478 15.03 -7.02 -3.67
C GLY A 478 15.53 -8.24 -2.89
N LYS A 479 15.39 -8.22 -1.56
CA LYS A 479 15.77 -9.35 -0.69
C LYS A 479 14.75 -9.55 0.43
N ILE A 480 14.65 -10.78 0.91
CA ILE A 480 13.81 -11.15 2.06
C ILE A 480 14.70 -11.77 3.14
N LEU A 481 14.52 -11.30 4.37
CA LEU A 481 15.12 -11.85 5.58
C LEU A 481 14.03 -12.42 6.47
N LEU A 482 14.28 -13.55 7.15
CA LEU A 482 13.41 -14.04 8.22
C LEU A 482 14.16 -14.04 9.55
N TRP A 483 13.52 -13.48 10.56
CA TRP A 483 13.89 -13.59 11.96
C TRP A 483 13.11 -14.73 12.60
N HIS A 484 13.80 -15.60 13.34
CA HIS A 484 13.18 -16.65 14.14
C HIS A 484 13.26 -16.28 15.64
N SER A 485 12.09 -16.13 16.25
CA SER A 485 11.94 -15.69 17.64
C SER A 485 12.57 -16.67 18.62
N GLY A 486 12.22 -17.96 18.54
CA GLY A 486 12.70 -18.98 19.47
C GLY A 486 14.22 -19.10 19.58
N THR A 487 14.96 -18.87 18.49
CA THR A 487 16.43 -18.91 18.49
C THR A 487 17.07 -17.52 18.57
N GLY A 488 16.33 -16.45 18.26
CA GLY A 488 16.88 -15.10 18.15
C GLY A 488 17.88 -14.95 17.00
N THR A 489 17.64 -15.64 15.89
CA THR A 489 18.57 -15.69 14.75
C THR A 489 17.88 -15.32 13.44
N LEU A 490 18.66 -14.84 12.49
CA LEU A 490 18.24 -14.70 11.09
C LEU A 490 18.35 -16.02 10.32
N SER A 491 17.44 -16.22 9.36
CA SER A 491 17.59 -17.18 8.25
C SER A 491 18.78 -16.82 7.37
N SER A 492 19.06 -17.60 6.32
CA SER A 492 19.86 -17.08 5.20
C SER A 492 19.18 -15.84 4.61
N ARG A 493 19.91 -15.00 3.87
CA ARG A 493 19.28 -13.90 3.11
C ARG A 493 18.92 -14.44 1.74
N LEU A 494 17.69 -14.24 1.29
CA LEU A 494 17.25 -14.68 -0.03
C LEU A 494 17.10 -13.47 -0.94
N ARG A 495 17.95 -13.38 -1.96
CA ARG A 495 17.78 -12.38 -3.01
C ARG A 495 16.63 -12.81 -3.90
N VAL A 496 15.80 -11.86 -4.30
CA VAL A 496 14.68 -12.12 -5.21
C VAL A 496 15.17 -12.68 -6.53
N GLU A 497 16.35 -12.25 -7.02
CA GLU A 497 16.98 -12.81 -8.21
C GLU A 497 17.19 -14.33 -8.11
N ASP A 498 17.54 -14.85 -6.93
CA ASP A 498 17.77 -16.28 -6.70
C ASP A 498 16.46 -17.09 -6.67
N LEU A 499 15.34 -16.45 -6.31
CA LEU A 499 14.02 -17.09 -6.39
C LEU A 499 13.50 -17.16 -7.82
N VAL A 500 13.60 -16.05 -8.56
CA VAL A 500 12.80 -15.83 -9.78
C VAL A 500 13.63 -15.62 -11.04
N ASN A 501 14.96 -15.71 -10.93
CA ASN A 501 15.92 -15.39 -12.00
C ASN A 501 15.68 -14.02 -12.64
N ASN A 502 15.26 -13.04 -11.84
CA ASN A 502 14.99 -11.68 -12.27
C ASN A 502 15.48 -10.66 -11.22
N ALA A 503 16.68 -10.12 -11.43
CA ALA A 503 17.29 -9.12 -10.56
C ALA A 503 16.57 -7.76 -10.56
N SER A 504 15.68 -7.51 -11.52
CA SER A 504 14.85 -6.30 -11.55
C SER A 504 13.58 -6.43 -10.71
N GLU A 505 13.31 -7.62 -10.17
CA GLU A 505 12.12 -7.88 -9.36
C GLU A 505 12.28 -7.31 -7.94
N ARG A 506 11.20 -6.69 -7.46
CA ARG A 506 11.18 -5.91 -6.21
C ARG A 506 10.18 -6.51 -5.24
N VAL A 507 10.43 -6.43 -3.94
CA VAL A 507 9.38 -6.78 -2.96
C VAL A 507 8.43 -5.58 -2.85
N ARG A 508 7.15 -5.76 -3.21
CA ARG A 508 6.07 -4.76 -3.16
C ARG A 508 4.97 -5.12 -2.14
N ALA A 509 5.03 -6.32 -1.59
CA ALA A 509 4.24 -6.74 -0.45
C ALA A 509 4.85 -8.01 0.13
N LEU A 510 4.59 -8.24 1.42
CA LEU A 510 5.09 -9.38 2.16
C LEU A 510 4.07 -9.76 3.23
N GLN A 511 3.74 -11.05 3.35
CA GLN A 511 3.00 -11.59 4.49
C GLN A 511 3.43 -13.03 4.79
N LEU A 512 3.27 -13.45 6.06
CA LEU A 512 3.46 -14.82 6.53
C LEU A 512 2.13 -15.43 6.99
N ASN A 513 1.99 -16.76 6.88
CA ASN A 513 0.84 -17.50 7.42
C ASN A 513 0.94 -17.66 8.96
N GLY A 514 0.07 -18.51 9.51
CA GLY A 514 -0.08 -18.70 10.96
C GLY A 514 1.22 -18.94 11.72
N ASP A 515 2.03 -19.89 11.24
CA ASP A 515 3.29 -20.33 11.86
C ASP A 515 4.56 -19.87 11.11
N GLY A 516 4.39 -19.03 10.09
CA GLY A 516 5.48 -18.57 9.24
C GLY A 516 6.02 -19.61 8.26
N SER A 517 5.45 -20.81 8.21
CA SER A 517 5.89 -21.86 7.30
C SER A 517 5.68 -21.54 5.81
N LEU A 518 4.72 -20.66 5.50
CA LEU A 518 4.49 -20.11 4.17
C LEU A 518 4.51 -18.58 4.23
N GLY A 519 5.37 -17.98 3.41
CA GLY A 519 5.32 -16.57 3.08
C GLY A 519 4.81 -16.32 1.68
N VAL A 520 4.18 -15.17 1.48
CA VAL A 520 3.87 -14.60 0.16
C VAL A 520 4.64 -13.30 0.01
N ALA A 521 5.35 -13.17 -1.10
CA ALA A 521 5.95 -11.93 -1.55
C ALA A 521 5.38 -11.57 -2.92
N ARG A 522 5.25 -10.28 -3.18
CA ARG A 522 4.75 -9.79 -4.46
C ARG A 522 5.76 -8.91 -5.14
N GLY A 523 5.93 -9.13 -6.44
CA GLY A 523 6.72 -8.28 -7.32
C GLY A 523 5.90 -7.54 -8.37
N ALA A 524 6.57 -6.94 -9.33
CA ALA A 524 6.00 -6.30 -10.50
C ALA A 524 5.48 -7.33 -11.52
N PHE A 525 6.07 -8.52 -11.59
CA PHE A 525 5.76 -9.52 -12.62
C PHE A 525 5.04 -10.76 -12.08
N GLY A 526 5.01 -10.95 -10.76
CA GLY A 526 4.39 -12.13 -10.16
C GLY A 526 4.16 -12.05 -8.66
N THR A 527 3.42 -13.05 -8.19
CA THR A 527 3.29 -13.40 -6.78
C THR A 527 4.11 -14.67 -6.51
N TYR A 528 4.89 -14.66 -5.44
CA TYR A 528 5.86 -15.69 -5.10
C TYR A 528 5.56 -16.23 -3.71
N PHE A 529 5.52 -17.55 -3.59
CA PHE A 529 5.31 -18.24 -2.32
C PHE A 529 6.61 -18.91 -1.90
N PHE A 530 7.01 -18.74 -0.65
CA PHE A 530 8.26 -19.27 -0.13
C PHE A 530 8.07 -19.93 1.25
N SER A 531 8.92 -20.88 1.59
CA SER A 531 8.94 -21.52 2.92
C SER A 531 9.81 -20.74 3.92
N ASN A 532 9.71 -21.06 5.20
CA ASN A 532 10.51 -20.45 6.27
C ASN A 532 12.03 -20.67 6.17
N ASP A 533 12.48 -21.63 5.35
CA ASP A 533 13.88 -21.81 4.94
C ASP A 533 14.22 -21.03 3.66
N LEU A 534 13.34 -20.10 3.26
CA LEU A 534 13.53 -19.20 2.12
C LEU A 534 13.69 -19.94 0.78
N ARG A 535 12.90 -21.00 0.58
CA ARG A 535 12.83 -21.70 -0.71
C ARG A 535 11.53 -21.41 -1.43
N LEU A 536 11.62 -21.26 -2.75
CA LEU A 536 10.45 -21.10 -3.60
C LEU A 536 9.54 -22.33 -3.53
N ARG A 537 8.25 -22.10 -3.26
CA ARG A 537 7.20 -23.12 -3.19
C ARG A 537 6.27 -23.09 -4.39
N GLY A 538 6.04 -21.91 -4.94
CA GLY A 538 5.23 -21.72 -6.15
C GLY A 538 5.18 -20.27 -6.60
N THR A 539 4.72 -20.06 -7.82
CA THR A 539 4.60 -18.74 -8.43
C THR A 539 3.28 -18.61 -9.16
N VAL A 540 2.72 -17.41 -9.14
CA VAL A 540 1.56 -17.05 -9.95
C VAL A 540 1.93 -15.77 -10.71
N PRO A 541 1.97 -15.77 -12.05
CA PRO A 541 2.28 -14.58 -12.81
C PRO A 541 1.22 -13.49 -12.59
N GLU A 542 1.64 -12.24 -12.72
CA GLU A 542 0.69 -11.12 -12.80
C GLU A 542 0.00 -11.09 -14.16
N SER A 543 -1.29 -10.77 -14.16
CA SER A 543 -2.03 -10.54 -15.40
C SER A 543 -1.79 -9.15 -15.97
N GLU A 544 -1.57 -8.15 -15.11
CA GLU A 544 -1.26 -6.77 -15.48
C GLU A 544 -0.23 -6.21 -14.50
N MET A 545 0.80 -5.54 -15.03
CA MET A 545 1.88 -5.00 -14.19
C MET A 545 1.36 -3.88 -13.29
N GLY A 546 1.44 -4.07 -11.98
CA GLY A 546 1.13 -3.05 -10.98
C GLY A 546 0.29 -3.55 -9.82
N GLY A 547 -0.15 -2.61 -8.98
CA GLY A 547 -0.83 -2.87 -7.71
C GLY A 547 0.14 -3.18 -6.56
N GLY A 548 -0.21 -2.69 -5.36
CA GLY A 548 0.53 -2.91 -4.12
C GLY A 548 -0.31 -3.74 -3.15
N GLY A 549 0.24 -4.82 -2.61
CA GLY A 549 -0.46 -5.66 -1.63
C GLY A 549 -0.53 -7.12 -2.01
N ALA A 550 -0.25 -7.96 -1.02
CA ALA A 550 -0.48 -9.38 -1.01
C ALA A 550 -0.87 -9.76 0.41
N ALA A 551 -1.85 -10.64 0.52
CA ALA A 551 -2.25 -11.16 1.82
C ALA A 551 -2.55 -12.66 1.77
N LEU A 552 -2.34 -13.34 2.89
CA LEU A 552 -2.80 -14.71 3.10
C LEU A 552 -4.12 -14.67 3.89
N HIS A 553 -4.97 -15.67 3.67
CA HIS A 553 -6.12 -15.87 4.52
C HIS A 553 -5.66 -15.97 5.99
N PRO A 554 -6.27 -15.27 6.96
CA PRO A 554 -5.74 -15.21 8.33
C PRO A 554 -5.80 -16.54 9.07
N GLY A 555 -6.72 -17.43 8.68
CA GLY A 555 -6.78 -18.82 9.13
C GLY A 555 -5.98 -19.79 8.24
N HIS A 556 -4.99 -19.32 7.49
CA HIS A 556 -4.21 -20.17 6.57
C HIS A 556 -3.44 -21.25 7.35
N PRO A 557 -3.52 -22.52 6.94
CA PRO A 557 -2.91 -23.63 7.67
C PRO A 557 -1.39 -23.70 7.48
N ASN A 558 -0.73 -24.38 8.41
CA ASN A 558 0.72 -24.63 8.36
C ASN A 558 1.09 -25.45 7.10
N THR A 559 2.30 -25.23 6.58
CA THR A 559 2.82 -25.87 5.37
C THR A 559 4.21 -26.51 5.63
N PRO A 560 4.61 -27.58 4.93
CA PRO A 560 3.80 -28.40 4.02
C PRO A 560 2.94 -29.40 4.81
N ALA A 561 1.67 -29.08 5.02
CA ALA A 561 0.66 -30.08 5.34
C ALA A 561 0.03 -30.58 4.03
N PRO A 562 -0.53 -31.80 3.97
CA PRO A 562 -1.44 -32.18 2.90
C PRO A 562 -2.76 -31.42 3.08
N SER A 563 -2.77 -30.12 2.78
CA SER A 563 -3.98 -29.30 2.79
C SER A 563 -4.64 -29.40 1.42
N ALA A 564 -5.87 -29.90 1.38
CA ALA A 564 -6.72 -29.73 0.22
C ALA A 564 -7.03 -28.23 0.02
N SER A 565 -7.26 -27.82 -1.22
CA SER A 565 -7.71 -26.47 -1.52
C SER A 565 -9.04 -26.16 -0.83
N THR A 566 -9.05 -25.15 0.03
CA THR A 566 -10.19 -24.68 0.83
C THR A 566 -10.22 -23.15 0.83
N THR A 567 -11.26 -22.55 1.42
CA THR A 567 -11.33 -21.09 1.63
C THR A 567 -10.20 -20.57 2.53
N SER A 568 -9.66 -21.41 3.42
CA SER A 568 -8.50 -21.07 4.26
C SER A 568 -7.15 -21.16 3.55
N THR A 569 -7.02 -21.86 2.43
CA THR A 569 -5.74 -22.02 1.70
C THR A 569 -5.62 -20.99 0.57
N LEU A 570 -6.05 -19.76 0.82
CA LEU A 570 -6.09 -18.70 -0.18
C LEU A 570 -5.08 -17.61 0.13
N ALA A 571 -4.58 -16.99 -0.95
CA ALA A 571 -3.91 -15.71 -0.94
C ALA A 571 -4.71 -14.70 -1.77
N PHE A 572 -4.51 -13.43 -1.50
CA PHE A 572 -5.18 -12.31 -2.13
C PHE A 572 -4.14 -11.32 -2.62
N THR A 573 -4.23 -10.95 -3.89
CA THR A 573 -3.36 -9.92 -4.48
C THR A 573 -4.21 -8.95 -5.29
N VAL A 574 -3.64 -7.80 -5.68
CA VAL A 574 -4.41 -6.71 -6.31
C VAL A 574 -3.80 -6.26 -7.61
N SER A 575 -4.45 -6.51 -8.74
CA SER A 575 -3.87 -6.21 -10.05
C SER A 575 -4.17 -4.78 -10.49
N ALA A 576 -3.33 -4.23 -11.39
CA ALA A 576 -3.46 -2.86 -11.91
C ALA A 576 -4.77 -2.61 -12.67
N ASP A 577 -5.42 -3.68 -13.15
CA ASP A 577 -6.74 -3.68 -13.79
C ASP A 577 -7.92 -3.49 -12.80
N ARG A 578 -7.63 -2.98 -11.59
CA ARG A 578 -8.61 -2.74 -10.52
C ARG A 578 -9.32 -4.04 -10.10
N THR A 579 -8.55 -5.09 -9.85
CA THR A 579 -9.12 -6.38 -9.41
C THR A 579 -8.42 -6.92 -8.17
N VAL A 580 -9.19 -7.51 -7.27
CA VAL A 580 -8.68 -8.40 -6.22
C VAL A 580 -8.63 -9.82 -6.80
N ARG A 581 -7.44 -10.39 -6.89
CA ARG A 581 -7.20 -11.76 -7.33
C ARG A 581 -7.22 -12.70 -6.14
N ILE A 582 -7.88 -13.84 -6.30
CA ILE A 582 -7.93 -14.91 -5.30
C ILE A 582 -7.06 -16.05 -5.80
N LEU A 583 -6.00 -16.38 -5.06
CA LEU A 583 -5.01 -17.37 -5.45
C LEU A 583 -5.08 -18.58 -4.51
N ASP A 584 -5.01 -19.78 -5.06
CA ASP A 584 -4.86 -21.02 -4.31
C ASP A 584 -3.39 -21.23 -3.95
N THR A 585 -3.09 -21.46 -2.67
CA THR A 585 -1.70 -21.66 -2.21
C THR A 585 -1.26 -23.12 -2.25
N VAL A 586 -2.13 -24.04 -2.67
CA VAL A 586 -1.81 -25.48 -2.75
C VAL A 586 -1.28 -25.81 -4.15
N HIS A 587 -1.96 -25.31 -5.17
CA HIS A 587 -1.66 -25.54 -6.59
C HIS A 587 -1.09 -24.30 -7.30
N TYR A 588 -1.03 -23.14 -6.62
CA TYR A 588 -0.50 -21.88 -7.15
C TYR A 588 -1.19 -21.46 -8.46
N LEU A 589 -2.51 -21.36 -8.38
CA LEU A 589 -3.36 -20.96 -9.50
C LEU A 589 -4.44 -19.99 -9.03
N GLU A 590 -4.94 -19.18 -9.95
CA GLU A 590 -6.02 -18.24 -9.67
C GLU A 590 -7.36 -18.97 -9.59
N ARG A 591 -8.14 -18.66 -8.56
CA ARG A 591 -9.47 -19.24 -8.28
C ARG A 591 -10.60 -18.24 -8.44
N GLY A 592 -10.30 -16.95 -8.54
CA GLY A 592 -11.31 -15.91 -8.69
C GLY A 592 -10.72 -14.53 -8.90
N ARG A 593 -11.57 -13.64 -9.41
CA ARG A 593 -11.31 -12.21 -9.55
C ARG A 593 -12.52 -11.45 -9.08
N ILE A 594 -12.27 -10.42 -8.27
CA ILE A 594 -13.29 -9.48 -7.81
C ILE A 594 -12.93 -8.12 -8.38
N PRO A 595 -13.64 -7.65 -9.43
CA PRO A 595 -13.51 -6.28 -9.89
C PRO A 595 -13.91 -5.30 -8.78
N ILE A 596 -13.13 -4.23 -8.63
CA ILE A 596 -13.39 -3.11 -7.72
C ILE A 596 -13.38 -1.79 -8.51
N ARG A 597 -13.91 -0.71 -7.91
CA ARG A 597 -14.08 0.57 -8.61
C ARG A 597 -12.76 1.29 -8.87
N ASP A 598 -11.96 1.38 -7.82
CA ASP A 598 -10.70 2.14 -7.78
C ASP A 598 -9.50 1.20 -7.71
N ALA A 599 -8.32 1.67 -8.13
CA ALA A 599 -7.12 0.86 -7.98
C ALA A 599 -6.63 0.89 -6.54
N ILE A 600 -6.14 -0.24 -6.04
CA ILE A 600 -5.48 -0.29 -4.73
C ILE A 600 -4.04 0.20 -4.91
N SER A 601 -3.74 1.36 -4.32
CA SER A 601 -2.46 2.06 -4.44
C SER A 601 -1.65 2.07 -3.16
N GLY A 602 -2.27 1.71 -2.03
CA GLY A 602 -1.65 1.75 -0.70
C GLY A 602 -1.65 0.41 0.03
N PRO A 603 -1.53 0.42 1.36
CA PRO A 603 -1.52 -0.80 2.17
C PRO A 603 -2.83 -1.59 2.05
N MET A 604 -2.73 -2.91 2.22
CA MET A 604 -3.84 -3.85 2.20
C MET A 604 -3.74 -4.81 3.38
N ARG A 605 -4.88 -5.18 3.98
CA ARG A 605 -4.99 -6.27 4.97
C ARG A 605 -6.22 -7.12 4.68
N VAL A 606 -6.14 -8.39 5.06
CA VAL A 606 -7.26 -9.33 4.98
C VAL A 606 -7.53 -9.90 6.37
N THR A 607 -8.80 -9.94 6.76
CA THR A 607 -9.28 -10.58 7.99
C THR A 607 -10.28 -11.69 7.66
N GLY A 608 -10.62 -12.50 8.66
CA GLY A 608 -11.81 -13.33 8.58
C GLY A 608 -13.06 -12.44 8.61
N PRO A 609 -14.25 -13.04 8.46
CA PRO A 609 -15.50 -12.33 8.67
C PRO A 609 -15.56 -11.80 10.12
N LEU A 610 -15.97 -10.54 10.27
CA LEU A 610 -16.28 -9.92 11.55
C LEU A 610 -17.48 -10.60 12.21
N SER A 611 -17.69 -10.34 13.49
CA SER A 611 -18.79 -10.97 14.24
C SER A 611 -20.17 -10.51 13.73
N SER A 612 -20.24 -9.28 13.23
CA SER A 612 -21.43 -8.69 12.61
C SER A 612 -21.76 -9.24 11.22
N ASP A 613 -20.80 -9.88 10.54
CA ASP A 613 -20.99 -10.34 9.17
C ASP A 613 -21.91 -11.55 9.07
N ASN A 614 -22.33 -11.88 7.84
CA ASN A 614 -23.14 -13.05 7.55
C ASN A 614 -24.42 -13.10 8.41
N ASN A 615 -25.12 -11.96 8.52
CA ASN A 615 -26.29 -11.80 9.38
C ASN A 615 -26.00 -12.16 10.86
N GLY A 616 -24.82 -11.80 11.35
CA GLY A 616 -24.37 -12.08 12.72
C GLY A 616 -23.82 -13.50 12.93
N GLN A 617 -23.64 -14.29 11.87
CA GLN A 617 -23.02 -15.62 11.96
C GLN A 617 -21.48 -15.56 11.93
N GLY A 618 -20.90 -14.45 11.48
CA GLY A 618 -19.45 -14.31 11.28
C GLY A 618 -18.87 -15.51 10.53
N SER A 619 -17.80 -16.10 11.06
CA SER A 619 -17.11 -17.24 10.42
C SER A 619 -17.90 -18.57 10.43
N SER A 620 -19.04 -18.64 11.10
CA SER A 620 -19.84 -19.88 11.18
C SER A 620 -20.78 -20.10 9.97
N CYS A 621 -20.94 -19.09 9.12
CA CYS A 621 -21.78 -19.14 7.93
C CYS A 621 -21.35 -20.26 6.97
N GLN A 622 -22.33 -20.97 6.39
CA GLN A 622 -22.13 -21.99 5.36
C GLN A 622 -23.00 -21.69 4.15
N GLY A 623 -22.42 -21.70 2.95
CA GLY A 623 -23.13 -21.40 1.71
C GLY A 623 -22.31 -20.52 0.76
N GLN A 624 -22.80 -20.38 -0.47
CA GLN A 624 -22.12 -19.60 -1.52
C GLN A 624 -22.14 -18.10 -1.24
N ASP A 625 -23.18 -17.60 -0.57
CA ASP A 625 -23.30 -16.17 -0.26
C ASP A 625 -22.52 -15.75 0.99
N CYS A 626 -21.91 -16.68 1.72
CA CYS A 626 -21.17 -16.35 2.94
C CYS A 626 -19.90 -15.58 2.63
N VAL A 627 -19.69 -14.47 3.33
CA VAL A 627 -18.39 -13.81 3.45
C VAL A 627 -17.44 -14.78 4.15
N VAL A 628 -16.31 -15.09 3.51
CA VAL A 628 -15.26 -15.98 4.04
C VAL A 628 -13.99 -15.21 4.42
N ALA A 629 -13.80 -14.02 3.86
CA ALA A 629 -12.75 -13.08 4.24
C ALA A 629 -13.20 -11.65 3.94
N LYS A 630 -12.57 -10.68 4.61
CA LYS A 630 -12.75 -9.25 4.33
C LYS A 630 -11.41 -8.61 4.01
N LEU A 631 -11.39 -7.82 2.94
CA LEU A 631 -10.24 -7.05 2.52
C LEU A 631 -10.45 -5.57 2.84
N TYR A 632 -9.41 -4.95 3.37
CA TYR A 632 -9.34 -3.52 3.65
C TYR A 632 -8.12 -2.97 2.92
N ALA A 633 -8.30 -1.91 2.13
CA ALA A 633 -7.21 -1.32 1.39
C ALA A 633 -7.38 0.18 1.18
N VAL A 634 -6.26 0.86 0.90
CA VAL A 634 -6.27 2.26 0.47
C VAL A 634 -6.27 2.34 -1.05
N THR A 635 -7.17 3.14 -1.60
CA THR A 635 -7.35 3.32 -3.05
C THR A 635 -6.68 4.58 -3.59
N ASP A 636 -6.42 4.62 -4.89
CA ASP A 636 -5.92 5.80 -5.62
C ASP A 636 -6.92 6.96 -5.68
N ALA A 637 -8.22 6.69 -5.48
CA ALA A 637 -9.25 7.71 -5.28
C ALA A 637 -9.13 8.47 -3.94
N GLY A 638 -8.20 8.08 -3.05
CA GLY A 638 -8.00 8.74 -1.76
C GLY A 638 -9.05 8.33 -0.73
N GLY A 639 -9.21 7.04 -0.50
CA GLY A 639 -10.12 6.50 0.52
C GLY A 639 -9.75 5.10 0.98
N VAL A 640 -10.61 4.53 1.81
CA VAL A 640 -10.55 3.13 2.25
C VAL A 640 -11.64 2.35 1.56
N VAL A 641 -11.27 1.28 0.86
CA VAL A 641 -12.20 0.27 0.34
C VAL A 641 -12.30 -0.91 1.30
N VAL A 642 -13.52 -1.34 1.58
CA VAL A 642 -13.83 -2.60 2.25
C VAL A 642 -14.47 -3.53 1.22
N VAL A 643 -13.91 -4.73 1.03
CA VAL A 643 -14.40 -5.72 0.07
C VAL A 643 -14.73 -7.03 0.78
N ASP A 644 -15.96 -7.48 0.61
CA ASP A 644 -16.43 -8.77 1.10
C ASP A 644 -16.07 -9.86 0.11
N ILE A 645 -15.24 -10.80 0.55
CA ILE A 645 -14.86 -11.96 -0.24
C ILE A 645 -15.81 -13.09 0.12
N ARG A 646 -16.72 -13.41 -0.80
CA ARG A 646 -17.73 -14.44 -0.63
C ARG A 646 -17.24 -15.79 -1.17
N ALA A 647 -17.82 -16.88 -0.66
CA ALA A 647 -17.54 -18.23 -1.17
C ALA A 647 -17.83 -18.36 -2.67
N SER A 648 -18.86 -17.68 -3.17
CA SER A 648 -19.23 -17.60 -4.59
C SER A 648 -18.16 -16.97 -5.48
N HIS A 649 -17.27 -16.13 -4.93
CA HIS A 649 -16.15 -15.55 -5.68
C HIS A 649 -15.03 -16.57 -5.96
N ILE A 650 -15.08 -17.73 -5.33
CA ILE A 650 -14.01 -18.74 -5.36
C ILE A 650 -14.49 -19.92 -6.20
N SER A 651 -13.94 -20.05 -7.42
CA SER A 651 -14.17 -21.21 -8.28
C SER A 651 -13.83 -22.50 -7.55
N PRO A 652 -14.42 -23.67 -7.87
CA PRO A 652 -14.05 -24.96 -7.26
C PRO A 652 -12.58 -25.32 -7.45
N ALA A 653 -12.05 -26.19 -6.58
CA ALA A 653 -10.68 -26.67 -6.71
C ALA A 653 -10.53 -27.53 -7.98
N PRO A 654 -9.35 -27.49 -8.64
CA PRO A 654 -9.08 -28.35 -9.79
C PRO A 654 -9.15 -29.84 -9.46
#